data_AF-A0AAD9M969-F1
#
_entry.id   AF-A0AAD9M969-F1
#
_cell.length_a   1.000
_cell.length_b   1.000
_cell.length_c   1.000
_cell.angle_alpha   90.00
_cell.angle_beta   90.00
_cell.angle_gamma   90.00
#
_symmetry.space_group_name_H-M   'P 1'
#
loop_
_entity.id
_entity.type
_entity.pdbx_description
1 polymer ?
#
loop_
_entity_poly.entity_id
_entity_poly.type
_entity_poly.pdbx_seq_one_letter_code
_entity_poly.pdbx_strand_id
1 'polypeptide(L)'
;MPGEKRSIVDQAMSFGLLVAFGLGSLVVWRNYVTPYLTSLLDPEKEKRDEARMKARENLQRLRPPPEKEGIGRETSEPGAGPQELVLNEYENMVALEVVAPQDISVGFEDIGGLEDIIEELKESIIYPLTMPHLYQHGGALLAAPSGVLLYGPPGCGKTMLAKALAHESRASFINLHISTLTEKWYGDSNKLVRAVFSLATKLQPAIIFIDEIDAVLGTRRSGEHEASGMVKAEFMTLWDGLTSANAAGQPARIVVLGATNRINDIDEAILRRMPKKFPVPLPGKEQRRRILQLILGNTKRDAEFDLDYIAKFIHAEPSAAPRNGPRRYALATELVYTDSKDQYGASSVPIYQSATFKQTSSQGGNEYDYTRSGNPTRTHLERHLAKIMNASRALAVSSGMGALDVITRLLRPGDEVVTGDDLYGGSHRLLTYLSANQGVVVHHVDTTNAERVKEVLTDKTTMVLLETPTNPLIKVVDVATIARAAHACNERALVVVDNTMLSPMLFNPLDTGADIAYESGTKYLSGHHDIMAGVIACNHAQLGDKLYATINATGCGLGPQDAFLLMRGVKTLAIRMEKQQTNAQRIAEFLESHGFRVRYPGLKSHPQYDLHWSMARGAGAVLSFETGDVALSERIVEAAHLWAISVSFGCVNSLISMPCRMSHASIDAKTRAERQMPEDIIRLCVGIEDVDDLIDDLSRALVQAGAVALNIDGFHANDANEANAPEAAA
;
A
#
# COMPACT_ATOMS: atom_id res chain seq x y z
N MET A 1 -25.42 72.90 -67.96
CA MET A 1 -26.64 73.21 -67.20
C MET A 1 -26.36 72.92 -65.73
N PRO A 2 -26.78 73.79 -64.79
CA PRO A 2 -26.18 73.96 -63.46
C PRO A 2 -26.49 72.74 -62.57
N GLY A 3 -25.68 72.32 -61.59
CA GLY A 3 -24.79 73.12 -60.74
C GLY A 3 -25.38 73.25 -59.33
N GLU A 4 -25.76 72.15 -58.68
CA GLU A 4 -25.99 72.15 -57.23
C GLU A 4 -24.68 71.79 -56.52
N LYS A 5 -24.05 72.84 -55.98
CA LYS A 5 -22.88 72.74 -55.12
C LYS A 5 -23.28 72.03 -53.83
N ARG A 6 -22.88 70.75 -53.66
CA ARG A 6 -22.76 70.19 -52.30
C ARG A 6 -21.72 71.03 -51.57
N SER A 7 -22.11 71.55 -50.41
CA SER A 7 -21.27 72.42 -49.59
C SER A 7 -19.95 71.70 -49.29
N ILE A 8 -18.84 72.43 -49.33
CA ILE A 8 -17.51 71.94 -48.90
C ILE A 8 -17.59 71.32 -47.49
N VAL A 9 -18.54 71.79 -46.67
CA VAL A 9 -18.83 71.26 -45.33
C VAL A 9 -19.32 69.80 -45.38
N ASP A 10 -20.15 69.41 -46.35
CA ASP A 10 -20.67 68.05 -46.46
C ASP A 10 -19.62 67.05 -46.93
N GLN A 11 -18.72 67.48 -47.83
CA GLN A 11 -17.58 66.66 -48.25
C GLN A 11 -16.55 66.50 -47.12
N ALA A 12 -16.31 67.56 -46.35
CA ALA A 12 -15.43 67.49 -45.17
C ALA A 12 -16.01 66.61 -44.07
N MET A 13 -17.32 66.70 -43.80
CA MET A 13 -18.01 65.83 -42.83
C MET A 13 -18.02 64.36 -43.26
N SER A 14 -18.25 64.08 -44.54
CA SER A 14 -18.21 62.72 -45.08
C SER A 14 -16.81 62.12 -45.02
N PHE A 15 -15.77 62.92 -45.30
CA PHE A 15 -14.37 62.49 -45.18
C PHE A 15 -13.96 62.30 -43.71
N GLY A 16 -14.39 63.19 -42.81
CA GLY A 16 -14.16 63.07 -41.37
C GLY A 16 -14.79 61.82 -40.76
N LEU A 17 -16.02 61.47 -41.17
CA LEU A 17 -16.70 60.24 -40.76
C LEU A 17 -15.98 58.98 -41.26
N LEU A 18 -15.47 59.00 -42.49
CA LEU A 18 -14.71 57.88 -43.07
C LEU A 18 -13.36 57.68 -42.36
N VAL A 19 -12.67 58.78 -42.03
CA VAL A 19 -11.43 58.75 -41.25
C VAL A 19 -11.68 58.31 -39.81
N ALA A 20 -12.79 58.74 -39.19
CA ALA A 20 -13.18 58.32 -37.85
C ALA A 20 -13.56 56.83 -37.78
N PHE A 21 -14.26 56.29 -38.79
CA PHE A 21 -14.50 54.86 -38.92
C PHE A 21 -13.21 54.08 -39.17
N GLY A 22 -12.29 54.59 -39.99
CA GLY A 22 -10.97 54.01 -40.22
C GLY A 22 -10.10 53.96 -38.95
N LEU A 23 -10.07 55.04 -38.18
CA LEU A 23 -9.35 55.11 -36.90
C LEU A 23 -10.02 54.24 -35.83
N GLY A 24 -11.34 54.24 -35.74
CA GLY A 24 -12.09 53.40 -34.80
C GLY A 24 -11.88 51.90 -35.07
N SER A 25 -11.93 51.49 -36.33
CA SER A 25 -11.63 50.11 -36.75
C SER A 25 -10.17 49.73 -36.50
N LEU A 26 -9.21 50.63 -36.69
CA LEU A 26 -7.80 50.41 -36.32
C LEU A 26 -7.60 50.23 -34.80
N VAL A 27 -8.31 51.01 -33.97
CA VAL A 27 -8.24 50.89 -32.51
C VAL A 27 -8.85 49.57 -32.03
N VAL A 28 -10.00 49.18 -32.59
CA VAL A 28 -10.61 47.86 -32.30
C VAL A 28 -9.71 46.73 -32.78
N TRP A 29 -9.11 46.86 -33.97
CA TRP A 29 -8.18 45.88 -34.50
C TRP A 29 -6.94 45.75 -33.61
N ARG A 30 -6.36 46.86 -33.17
CA ARG A 30 -5.17 46.86 -32.31
C ARG A 30 -5.44 46.35 -30.89
N ASN A 31 -6.56 46.74 -30.29
CA ASN A 31 -6.82 46.49 -28.88
C ASN A 31 -7.62 45.22 -28.59
N TYR A 32 -8.36 44.68 -29.57
CA TYR A 32 -9.18 43.47 -29.38
C TYR A 32 -8.81 42.36 -30.36
N VAL A 33 -8.63 42.66 -31.64
CA VAL A 33 -8.35 41.63 -32.65
C VAL A 33 -6.89 41.16 -32.57
N THR A 34 -5.93 42.07 -32.40
CA THR A 34 -4.50 41.74 -32.35
C THR A 34 -4.16 40.89 -31.11
N PRO A 35 -4.61 41.21 -29.88
CA PRO A 35 -4.39 40.37 -28.70
C PRO A 35 -5.09 39.01 -28.81
N TYR A 36 -6.30 38.99 -29.36
CA TYR A 36 -7.04 37.74 -29.58
C TYR A 36 -6.34 36.84 -30.61
N LEU A 37 -5.86 37.38 -31.73
CA LEU A 37 -5.06 36.64 -32.71
C LEU A 37 -3.68 36.23 -32.19
N THR A 38 -3.01 37.06 -31.38
CA THR A 38 -1.74 36.66 -30.75
C THR A 38 -1.95 35.58 -29.69
N SER A 39 -3.06 35.59 -28.94
CA SER A 39 -3.41 34.50 -28.02
C SER A 39 -3.78 33.20 -28.73
N LEU A 40 -4.32 33.28 -29.96
CA LEU A 40 -4.62 32.13 -30.82
C LEU A 40 -3.39 31.57 -31.53
N LEU A 41 -2.42 32.43 -31.88
CA LEU A 41 -1.19 32.05 -32.58
C LEU A 41 -0.05 31.61 -31.65
N ASP A 42 0.00 32.13 -30.41
CA ASP A 42 1.02 31.76 -29.43
C ASP A 42 0.49 31.89 -27.97
N PRO A 43 -0.34 30.94 -27.52
CA PRO A 43 -0.94 30.94 -26.17
C PRO A 43 0.08 30.82 -25.02
N GLU A 44 1.37 30.64 -25.30
CA GLU A 44 2.43 30.53 -24.29
C GLU A 44 3.21 31.83 -24.02
N LYS A 45 3.07 32.86 -24.87
CA LYS A 45 3.89 34.07 -24.77
C LYS A 45 3.68 34.84 -23.46
N GLU A 46 2.43 34.98 -23.01
CA GLU A 46 2.12 35.60 -21.70
C GLU A 46 2.73 34.81 -20.53
N LYS A 47 2.67 33.47 -20.57
CA LYS A 47 3.28 32.61 -19.54
C LYS A 47 4.81 32.76 -19.51
N ARG A 48 5.46 32.97 -20.66
CA ARG A 48 6.92 33.18 -20.76
C ARG A 48 7.34 34.54 -20.22
N ASP A 49 6.58 35.59 -20.51
CA ASP A 49 6.85 36.93 -19.98
C ASP A 49 6.61 37.00 -18.47
N GLU A 50 5.59 36.31 -17.96
CA GLU A 50 5.31 36.20 -16.52
C GLU A 50 6.40 35.40 -15.78
N ALA A 51 6.87 34.29 -16.37
CA ALA A 51 7.99 33.50 -15.83
C ALA A 51 9.29 34.32 -15.77
N ARG A 52 9.57 35.13 -16.80
CA ARG A 52 10.75 36.00 -16.86
C ARG A 52 10.72 37.11 -15.81
N MET A 53 9.56 37.68 -15.54
CA MET A 53 9.38 38.70 -14.49
C MET A 53 9.58 38.10 -13.08
N LYS A 54 8.96 36.95 -12.79
CA LYS A 54 9.12 36.25 -11.50
C LYS A 54 10.56 35.77 -11.26
N ALA A 55 11.23 35.27 -12.29
CA ALA A 55 12.64 34.89 -12.23
C ALA A 55 13.54 36.11 -11.90
N ARG A 56 13.27 37.26 -12.52
CA ARG A 56 14.04 38.50 -12.28
C ARG A 56 13.84 39.03 -10.86
N GLU A 57 12.64 38.93 -10.30
CA GLU A 57 12.37 39.26 -8.89
C GLU A 57 13.08 38.32 -7.92
N ASN A 58 13.06 37.00 -8.16
CA ASN A 58 13.80 36.02 -7.34
C ASN A 58 15.31 36.27 -7.35
N LEU A 59 15.89 36.60 -8.52
CA LEU A 59 17.33 36.88 -8.65
C LEU A 59 17.76 38.21 -8.02
N GLN A 60 16.87 39.21 -7.98
CA GLN A 60 17.14 40.47 -7.27
C GLN A 60 17.24 40.27 -5.75
N ARG A 61 16.53 39.27 -5.21
CA ARG A 61 16.60 38.90 -3.78
C ARG A 61 17.94 38.23 -3.43
N LEU A 62 18.61 37.54 -4.35
CA LEU A 62 19.93 36.93 -4.13
C LEU A 62 21.08 37.93 -3.92
N ARG A 63 20.83 39.24 -3.91
CA ARG A 63 21.85 40.27 -3.65
C ARG A 63 22.16 40.33 -2.15
N PRO A 64 23.44 40.36 -1.74
CA PRO A 64 23.79 40.65 -0.36
C PRO A 64 23.34 42.08 0.02
N PRO A 65 22.88 42.31 1.26
CA PRO A 65 22.58 43.66 1.73
C PRO A 65 23.88 44.50 1.77
N PRO A 66 23.83 45.82 1.52
CA PRO A 66 25.01 46.67 1.62
C PRO A 66 25.54 46.67 3.06
N GLU A 67 26.84 46.40 3.22
CA GLU A 67 27.52 46.46 4.51
C GLU A 67 27.36 47.85 5.12
N LYS A 68 27.00 47.90 6.41
CA LYS A 68 27.01 49.14 7.19
C LYS A 68 28.47 49.54 7.46
N GLU A 69 28.79 50.78 7.10
CA GLU A 69 30.09 51.41 7.31
C GLU A 69 30.62 51.22 8.74
N GLY A 70 31.84 50.71 8.83
CA GLY A 70 32.61 50.53 10.07
C GLY A 70 34.11 50.63 9.81
N ILE A 71 34.59 51.87 9.63
CA ILE A 71 35.94 52.43 9.87
C ILE A 71 37.15 51.46 9.74
N GLY A 72 37.88 51.58 8.63
CA GLY A 72 39.35 51.69 8.64
C GLY A 72 40.18 50.53 8.04
N ARG A 73 40.52 50.62 6.75
CA ARG A 73 41.91 50.63 6.21
C ARG A 73 41.91 50.61 4.68
N GLU A 74 42.67 51.55 4.11
CA GLU A 74 42.96 51.66 2.68
C GLU A 74 43.85 50.52 2.18
N THR A 75 43.58 50.09 0.94
CA THR A 75 44.48 49.83 -0.20
C THR A 75 44.15 48.52 -0.94
N SER A 76 43.45 48.61 -2.08
CA SER A 76 43.69 47.85 -3.32
C SER A 76 42.52 47.99 -4.30
N GLU A 77 42.81 48.52 -5.50
CA GLU A 77 42.13 48.48 -6.81
C GLU A 77 40.58 48.43 -6.95
N PRO A 78 39.98 49.19 -7.90
CA PRO A 78 38.54 49.19 -8.14
C PRO A 78 38.10 47.88 -8.84
N GLY A 79 37.78 46.86 -8.05
CA GLY A 79 37.09 45.66 -8.51
C GLY A 79 35.66 45.98 -8.96
N ALA A 80 35.31 45.52 -10.16
CA ALA A 80 34.05 45.75 -10.86
C ALA A 80 32.79 45.71 -9.97
N GLY A 81 31.93 46.72 -10.11
CA GLY A 81 30.56 46.68 -9.59
C GLY A 81 29.79 45.45 -10.10
N PRO A 82 28.75 44.99 -9.39
CA PRO A 82 28.10 43.71 -9.68
C PRO A 82 27.49 43.75 -11.09
N GLN A 83 28.07 42.97 -12.00
CA GLN A 83 27.60 42.83 -13.38
C GLN A 83 26.14 42.36 -13.37
N GLU A 84 25.29 43.02 -14.16
CA GLU A 84 23.91 42.59 -14.34
C GLU A 84 23.91 41.16 -14.90
N LEU A 85 23.38 40.20 -14.15
CA LEU A 85 23.35 38.79 -14.56
C LEU A 85 22.45 38.64 -15.79
N VAL A 86 23.05 38.56 -16.97
CA VAL A 86 22.33 38.29 -18.22
C VAL A 86 22.03 36.79 -18.29
N LEU A 87 20.74 36.46 -18.20
CA LEU A 87 20.25 35.08 -18.30
C LEU A 87 19.65 34.79 -19.67
N ASN A 88 19.95 33.61 -20.20
CA ASN A 88 19.31 33.08 -21.39
C ASN A 88 17.89 32.55 -21.08
N GLU A 89 17.11 32.20 -22.11
CA GLU A 89 15.71 31.77 -21.97
C GLU A 89 15.55 30.57 -21.01
N TYR A 90 16.42 29.57 -21.12
CA TYR A 90 16.38 28.37 -20.28
C TYR A 90 16.89 28.63 -18.85
N GLU A 91 17.86 29.52 -18.67
CA GLU A 91 18.33 29.96 -17.34
C GLU A 91 17.24 30.72 -16.58
N ASN A 92 16.42 31.52 -17.28
CA ASN A 92 15.26 32.18 -16.64
C ASN A 92 14.22 31.16 -16.15
N MET A 93 14.06 30.03 -16.84
CA MET A 93 13.18 28.96 -16.38
C MET A 93 13.71 28.28 -15.11
N VAL A 94 15.01 27.96 -15.09
CA VAL A 94 15.65 27.34 -13.90
C VAL A 94 15.73 28.32 -12.73
N ALA A 95 15.84 29.63 -12.98
CA ALA A 95 15.88 30.66 -11.94
C ALA A 95 14.63 30.69 -11.04
N LEU A 96 13.50 30.14 -11.48
CA LEU A 96 12.30 29.97 -10.66
C LEU A 96 12.46 28.90 -9.56
N GLU A 97 13.34 27.92 -9.79
CA GLU A 97 13.64 26.82 -8.87
C GLU A 97 14.80 27.15 -7.90
N VAL A 98 15.34 28.37 -8.00
CA VAL A 98 16.41 28.86 -7.13
C VAL A 98 15.81 29.48 -5.88
N VAL A 99 16.22 28.96 -4.72
CA VAL A 99 15.87 29.49 -3.41
C VAL A 99 17.07 30.26 -2.85
N ALA A 100 16.83 31.50 -2.45
CA ALA A 100 17.86 32.32 -1.82
C ALA A 100 18.15 31.85 -0.40
N PRO A 101 19.41 31.93 0.08
CA PRO A 101 19.77 31.45 1.41
C PRO A 101 18.92 32.07 2.53
N GLN A 102 18.59 33.36 2.43
CA GLN A 102 17.78 34.06 3.44
C GLN A 102 16.30 33.65 3.47
N ASP A 103 15.81 33.01 2.40
CA ASP A 103 14.43 32.52 2.32
C ASP A 103 14.30 31.10 2.89
N ILE A 104 15.43 30.47 3.25
CA ILE A 104 15.45 29.15 3.87
C ILE A 104 15.29 29.33 5.38
N SER A 105 14.10 29.05 5.89
CA SER A 105 13.75 29.18 7.31
C SER A 105 14.19 28.00 8.19
N VAL A 106 15.06 27.12 7.70
CA VAL A 106 15.41 25.85 8.35
C VAL A 106 16.91 25.85 8.62
N GLY A 107 17.30 25.79 9.89
CA GLY A 107 18.69 25.61 10.34
C GLY A 107 18.96 24.22 10.91
N PHE A 108 20.19 23.98 11.38
CA PHE A 108 20.51 22.73 12.08
C PHE A 108 19.78 22.58 13.42
N GLU A 109 19.37 23.68 14.04
CA GLU A 109 18.61 23.68 15.30
C GLU A 109 17.20 23.08 15.14
N ASP A 110 16.64 23.13 13.93
CA ASP A 110 15.32 22.58 13.58
C ASP A 110 15.37 21.07 13.28
N ILE A 111 16.56 20.44 13.33
CA ILE A 111 16.76 19.02 13.06
C ILE A 111 16.87 18.25 14.38
N GLY A 112 15.88 17.38 14.63
CA GLY A 112 15.84 16.53 15.82
C GLY A 112 16.75 15.30 15.74
N GLY A 113 18.07 15.49 15.77
CA GLY A 113 19.08 14.43 15.78
C GLY A 113 20.10 14.51 14.62
N LEU A 114 20.78 13.39 14.34
CA LEU A 114 21.77 13.24 13.26
C LEU A 114 23.05 14.08 13.46
N GLU A 115 23.41 14.38 14.70
CA GLU A 115 24.54 15.25 15.05
C GLU A 115 25.85 14.78 14.39
N ASP A 116 26.14 13.49 14.42
CA ASP A 116 27.35 12.91 13.79
C ASP A 116 27.38 13.16 12.27
N ILE A 117 26.23 13.00 11.60
CA ILE A 117 26.09 13.21 10.16
C ILE A 117 26.17 14.70 9.82
N ILE A 118 25.60 15.57 10.65
CA ILE A 118 25.67 17.02 10.47
C ILE A 118 27.12 17.49 10.52
N GLU A 119 27.92 17.01 11.47
CA GLU A 119 29.34 17.37 11.55
C GLU A 119 30.12 16.90 10.31
N GLU A 120 29.92 15.65 9.86
CA GLU A 120 30.57 15.17 8.63
C GLU A 120 30.12 15.93 7.37
N LEU A 121 28.86 16.39 7.32
CA LEU A 121 28.34 17.20 6.22
C LEU A 121 28.89 18.63 6.24
N LYS A 122 29.14 19.22 7.42
CA LYS A 122 29.83 20.51 7.53
C LYS A 122 31.21 20.46 6.88
N GLU A 123 31.97 19.41 7.19
CA GLU A 123 33.30 19.18 6.60
C GLU A 123 33.24 18.94 5.09
N SER A 124 32.23 18.20 4.63
CA SER A 124 32.12 17.78 3.23
C SER A 124 31.52 18.86 2.32
N ILE A 125 30.71 19.79 2.85
CA ILE A 125 29.94 20.75 2.04
C ILE A 125 30.19 22.20 2.48
N ILE A 126 30.02 22.52 3.77
CA ILE A 126 30.08 23.91 4.24
C ILE A 126 31.50 24.48 4.16
N TYR A 127 32.51 23.75 4.64
CA TYR A 127 33.89 24.24 4.64
C TYR A 127 34.45 24.44 3.23
N PRO A 128 34.23 23.54 2.24
CA PRO A 128 34.61 23.80 0.85
C PRO A 128 33.95 25.05 0.25
N LEU A 129 32.69 25.34 0.57
CA LEU A 129 31.95 26.48 0.02
C LEU A 129 32.34 27.81 0.68
N THR A 130 32.57 27.81 1.99
CA THR A 130 32.83 29.02 2.80
C THR A 130 34.31 29.34 2.92
N MET A 131 35.19 28.34 2.89
CA MET A 131 36.64 28.47 3.06
C MET A 131 37.41 27.95 1.84
N PRO A 132 37.15 28.43 0.61
CA PRO A 132 37.75 27.88 -0.61
C PRO A 132 39.29 27.91 -0.61
N HIS A 133 39.90 28.88 0.08
CA HIS A 133 41.35 29.03 0.19
C HIS A 133 42.05 27.84 0.85
N LEU A 134 41.38 27.12 1.77
CA LEU A 134 41.92 25.92 2.42
C LEU A 134 41.92 24.70 1.49
N TYR A 135 41.07 24.72 0.46
CA TYR A 135 40.86 23.62 -0.49
C TYR A 135 41.54 23.89 -1.86
N GLN A 136 42.23 25.03 -2.01
CA GLN A 136 42.90 25.44 -3.26
C GLN A 136 44.28 24.80 -3.48
N HIS A 137 44.98 24.38 -2.42
CA HIS A 137 46.40 23.98 -2.47
C HIS A 137 46.69 22.59 -1.91
N GLY A 138 45.65 21.84 -1.53
CA GLY A 138 45.80 20.50 -0.96
C GLY A 138 45.89 19.41 -2.04
N GLY A 139 46.68 18.36 -1.80
CA GLY A 139 46.64 17.13 -2.61
C GLY A 139 45.26 16.48 -2.60
N ALA A 140 45.06 15.38 -3.33
CA ALA A 140 43.77 14.69 -3.51
C ALA A 140 42.98 14.39 -2.21
N LEU A 141 43.63 14.43 -1.04
CA LEU A 141 43.04 14.24 0.29
C LEU A 141 42.23 15.44 0.82
N LEU A 142 42.50 16.65 0.32
CA LEU A 142 41.83 17.90 0.73
C LEU A 142 40.97 18.48 -0.40
N ALA A 143 40.65 17.70 -1.42
CA ALA A 143 39.77 18.12 -2.50
C ALA A 143 38.30 18.12 -2.04
N ALA A 144 37.53 19.13 -2.47
CA ALA A 144 36.10 19.15 -2.26
C ALA A 144 35.44 17.95 -2.97
N PRO A 145 34.46 17.26 -2.34
CA PRO A 145 33.80 16.15 -3.00
C PRO A 145 33.02 16.64 -4.22
N SER A 146 33.11 15.89 -5.32
CA SER A 146 32.36 16.15 -6.56
C SER A 146 30.85 16.08 -6.34
N GLY A 147 30.40 15.29 -5.36
CA GLY A 147 29.02 15.28 -4.91
C GLY A 147 28.82 14.46 -3.64
N VAL A 148 27.66 14.66 -3.03
CA VAL A 148 27.27 14.04 -1.76
C VAL A 148 25.92 13.38 -1.94
N LEU A 149 25.74 12.17 -1.39
CA LEU A 149 24.49 11.43 -1.44
C LEU A 149 23.92 11.23 -0.03
N LEU A 150 22.70 11.71 0.20
CA LEU A 150 21.90 11.40 1.37
C LEU A 150 20.97 10.22 1.02
N TYR A 151 21.03 9.12 1.75
CA TYR A 151 20.18 7.96 1.48
C TYR A 151 19.55 7.39 2.74
N GLY A 152 18.33 6.88 2.63
CA GLY A 152 17.62 6.29 3.77
C GLY A 152 16.11 6.42 3.62
N PRO A 153 15.32 5.91 4.58
CA PRO A 153 13.87 5.86 4.45
C PRO A 153 13.22 7.23 4.17
N PRO A 154 12.09 7.28 3.46
CA PRO A 154 11.35 8.53 3.23
C PRO A 154 10.89 9.15 4.55
N GLY A 155 10.73 10.47 4.58
CA GLY A 155 10.28 11.19 5.77
C GLY A 155 11.32 11.40 6.88
N CYS A 156 12.57 10.95 6.70
CA CYS A 156 13.65 11.12 7.69
C CYS A 156 14.40 12.47 7.57
N GLY A 157 13.84 13.48 6.90
CA GLY A 157 14.41 14.84 6.89
C GLY A 157 15.55 15.11 5.89
N LYS A 158 15.79 14.28 4.87
CA LYS A 158 16.88 14.49 3.87
C LYS A 158 16.82 15.86 3.17
N THR A 159 15.65 16.26 2.66
CA THR A 159 15.43 17.57 2.03
C THR A 159 15.58 18.71 3.04
N MET A 160 15.18 18.50 4.29
CA MET A 160 15.32 19.48 5.37
C MET A 160 16.80 19.69 5.74
N LEU A 161 17.58 18.61 5.80
CA LEU A 161 19.03 18.64 6.00
C LEU A 161 19.76 19.34 4.84
N ALA A 162 19.35 19.10 3.60
CA ALA A 162 19.88 19.79 2.42
C ALA A 162 19.63 21.30 2.45
N LYS A 163 18.42 21.72 2.88
CA LYS A 163 18.08 23.13 3.07
C LYS A 163 18.88 23.77 4.19
N ALA A 164 19.02 23.10 5.33
CA ALA A 164 19.84 23.57 6.44
C ALA A 164 21.31 23.78 6.03
N LEU A 165 21.88 22.87 5.23
CA LEU A 165 23.24 23.03 4.68
C LEU A 165 23.37 24.27 3.81
N ALA A 166 22.37 24.58 2.98
CA ALA A 166 22.37 25.76 2.12
C ALA A 166 22.24 27.07 2.92
N HIS A 167 21.37 27.08 3.93
CA HIS A 167 21.21 28.20 4.86
C HIS A 167 22.54 28.52 5.58
N GLU A 168 23.17 27.51 6.17
CA GLU A 168 24.40 27.65 6.96
C GLU A 168 25.63 28.00 6.09
N SER A 169 25.70 27.47 4.86
CA SER A 169 26.77 27.81 3.91
C SER A 169 26.55 29.12 3.15
N ARG A 170 25.38 29.77 3.33
CA ARG A 170 24.92 30.93 2.54
C ARG A 170 25.00 30.69 1.03
N ALA A 171 24.74 29.46 0.61
CA ALA A 171 24.83 29.04 -0.78
C ALA A 171 23.46 29.08 -1.47
N SER A 172 23.43 29.57 -2.71
CA SER A 172 22.23 29.55 -3.54
C SER A 172 21.75 28.11 -3.72
N PHE A 173 20.50 27.82 -3.39
CA PHE A 173 19.96 26.46 -3.43
C PHE A 173 19.13 26.24 -4.70
N ILE A 174 19.63 25.42 -5.62
CA ILE A 174 18.93 25.08 -6.86
C ILE A 174 18.25 23.74 -6.66
N ASN A 175 16.92 23.73 -6.53
CA ASN A 175 16.16 22.53 -6.26
C ASN A 175 15.64 21.90 -7.57
N LEU A 176 16.19 20.77 -7.98
CA LEU A 176 15.78 20.09 -9.20
C LEU A 176 14.72 19.03 -8.91
N HIS A 177 13.50 19.27 -9.40
CA HIS A 177 12.41 18.30 -9.40
C HIS A 177 12.30 17.57 -10.75
N ILE A 178 11.81 16.33 -10.73
CA ILE A 178 11.71 15.48 -11.93
C ILE A 178 10.78 16.05 -13.00
N SER A 179 9.68 16.70 -12.60
CA SER A 179 8.72 17.36 -13.48
C SER A 179 9.36 18.47 -14.33
N THR A 180 10.38 19.13 -13.79
CA THR A 180 11.14 20.18 -14.49
C THR A 180 11.94 19.62 -15.68
N LEU A 181 12.31 18.34 -15.64
CA LEU A 181 13.11 17.68 -16.67
C LEU A 181 12.28 16.88 -17.70
N THR A 182 11.08 16.41 -17.33
CA THR A 182 10.30 15.44 -18.12
C THR A 182 9.05 15.99 -18.82
N GLU A 183 8.38 17.03 -18.32
CA GLU A 183 7.03 17.38 -18.79
C GLU A 183 6.96 18.51 -19.83
N LYS A 184 8.04 19.25 -20.07
CA LYS A 184 8.00 20.41 -20.97
C LYS A 184 8.96 20.22 -22.14
N TRP A 185 8.40 19.77 -23.26
CA TRP A 185 8.98 19.66 -24.59
C TRP A 185 9.90 18.45 -24.81
N TYR A 186 9.35 17.43 -25.48
CA TYR A 186 10.07 16.28 -26.02
C TYR A 186 11.10 16.79 -27.05
N GLY A 187 12.32 17.12 -26.60
CA GLY A 187 13.42 17.62 -27.44
C GLY A 187 14.37 18.64 -26.78
N ASP A 188 13.97 19.34 -25.72
CA ASP A 188 14.73 20.48 -25.14
C ASP A 188 15.40 20.21 -23.77
N SER A 189 15.22 19.03 -23.17
CA SER A 189 15.75 18.66 -21.85
C SER A 189 17.28 18.83 -21.70
N ASN A 190 18.05 18.62 -22.78
CA ASN A 190 19.51 18.83 -22.77
C ASN A 190 19.90 20.30 -22.55
N LYS A 191 19.11 21.24 -23.10
CA LYS A 191 19.36 22.68 -22.94
C LYS A 191 19.03 23.15 -21.54
N LEU A 192 17.99 22.58 -20.91
CA LEU A 192 17.66 22.83 -19.50
C LEU A 192 18.77 22.34 -18.58
N VAL A 193 19.30 21.14 -18.80
CA VAL A 193 20.44 20.62 -18.03
C VAL A 193 21.66 21.53 -18.16
N ARG A 194 22.00 22.01 -19.37
CA ARG A 194 23.04 23.03 -19.56
C ARG A 194 22.77 24.33 -18.80
N ALA A 195 21.52 24.78 -18.80
CA ALA A 195 21.11 26.00 -18.10
C ALA A 195 21.26 25.89 -16.58
N VAL A 196 20.99 24.72 -15.99
CA VAL A 196 21.21 24.47 -14.54
C VAL A 196 22.67 24.71 -14.17
N PHE A 197 23.62 24.04 -14.84
CA PHE A 197 25.04 24.16 -14.51
C PHE A 197 25.60 25.55 -14.84
N SER A 198 25.13 26.17 -15.92
CA SER A 198 25.47 27.56 -16.28
C SER A 198 25.00 28.55 -15.21
N LEU A 199 23.75 28.41 -14.73
CA LEU A 199 23.19 29.25 -13.69
C LEU A 199 23.89 29.03 -12.34
N ALA A 200 24.16 27.78 -11.97
CA ALA A 200 24.94 27.45 -10.76
C ALA A 200 26.33 28.12 -10.78
N THR A 201 26.96 28.18 -11.95
CA THR A 201 28.25 28.87 -12.15
C THR A 201 28.15 30.37 -11.93
N LYS A 202 27.02 30.99 -12.31
CA LYS A 202 26.75 32.42 -12.11
C LYS A 202 26.38 32.78 -10.67
N LEU A 203 25.82 31.84 -9.89
CA LEU A 203 25.26 32.06 -8.56
C LEU A 203 26.15 31.58 -7.39
N GLN A 204 27.43 31.29 -7.67
CA GLN A 204 28.36 30.73 -6.68
C GLN A 204 28.51 31.60 -5.41
N PRO A 205 28.55 31.01 -4.20
CA PRO A 205 28.49 29.58 -3.90
C PRO A 205 27.09 28.98 -4.10
N ALA A 206 27.02 27.77 -4.67
CA ALA A 206 25.73 27.14 -5.01
C ALA A 206 25.68 25.64 -4.66
N ILE A 207 24.50 25.19 -4.24
CA ILE A 207 24.18 23.76 -4.04
C ILE A 207 23.12 23.37 -5.06
N ILE A 208 23.45 22.41 -5.92
CA ILE A 208 22.49 21.78 -6.83
C ILE A 208 21.92 20.57 -6.09
N PHE A 209 20.67 20.68 -5.64
CA PHE A 209 19.99 19.60 -4.94
C PHE A 209 19.09 18.82 -5.89
N ILE A 210 19.26 17.50 -5.90
CA ILE A 210 18.43 16.58 -6.69
C ILE A 210 17.68 15.68 -5.72
N ASP A 211 16.38 15.96 -5.55
CA ASP A 211 15.52 15.07 -4.80
C ASP A 211 15.14 13.87 -5.68
N GLU A 212 15.02 12.69 -5.07
CA GLU A 212 14.79 11.42 -5.78
C GLU A 212 15.77 11.21 -6.97
N ILE A 213 17.08 11.33 -6.72
CA ILE A 213 18.11 11.24 -7.76
C ILE A 213 18.04 9.92 -8.57
N ASP A 214 17.54 8.83 -7.99
CA ASP A 214 17.30 7.55 -8.65
C ASP A 214 16.22 7.62 -9.75
N ALA A 215 15.27 8.56 -9.66
CA ALA A 215 14.22 8.72 -10.66
C ALA A 215 14.74 9.37 -11.96
N VAL A 216 15.76 10.24 -11.85
CA VAL A 216 16.38 10.93 -13.00
C VAL A 216 17.63 10.19 -13.50
N LEU A 217 18.41 9.62 -12.59
CA LEU A 217 19.74 9.06 -12.86
C LEU A 217 19.87 7.58 -12.40
N GLY A 218 18.77 6.84 -12.37
CA GLY A 218 18.74 5.42 -12.05
C GLY A 218 19.14 4.48 -13.20
N THR A 219 19.35 3.20 -12.87
CA THR A 219 19.78 2.15 -13.80
C THR A 219 18.85 2.04 -15.02
N ARG A 220 19.43 1.85 -16.22
CA ARG A 220 18.66 1.69 -17.47
C ARG A 220 17.69 0.51 -17.38
N ARG A 221 16.39 0.79 -17.50
CA ARG A 221 15.35 -0.25 -17.57
C ARG A 221 15.10 -0.63 -19.03
N SER A 222 14.82 -1.92 -19.29
CA SER A 222 14.45 -2.40 -20.62
C SER A 222 13.15 -1.73 -21.07
N GLY A 223 13.25 -0.79 -22.01
CA GLY A 223 12.12 0.02 -22.52
C GLY A 223 12.23 1.53 -22.29
N GLU A 224 13.32 2.06 -21.69
CA GLU A 224 13.55 3.51 -21.66
C GLU A 224 13.74 4.08 -23.08
N HIS A 225 13.05 5.18 -23.41
CA HIS A 225 13.24 5.92 -24.66
C HIS A 225 14.68 6.46 -24.76
N GLU A 226 15.29 6.40 -25.95
CA GLU A 226 16.67 6.88 -26.23
C GLU A 226 16.92 8.34 -25.77
N ALA A 227 15.89 9.17 -25.76
CA ALA A 227 15.94 10.55 -25.30
C ALA A 227 16.37 10.69 -23.83
N SER A 228 15.92 9.80 -22.94
CA SER A 228 16.30 9.81 -21.52
C SER A 228 17.79 9.49 -21.33
N GLY A 229 18.32 8.55 -22.13
CA GLY A 229 19.73 8.19 -22.11
C GLY A 229 20.67 9.34 -22.48
N MET A 230 20.28 10.19 -23.43
CA MET A 230 21.06 11.36 -23.84
C MET A 230 21.12 12.45 -22.75
N VAL A 231 20.01 12.71 -22.05
CA VAL A 231 19.95 13.67 -20.94
C VAL A 231 20.85 13.24 -19.79
N LYS A 232 20.83 11.95 -19.43
CA LYS A 232 21.72 11.37 -18.41
C LYS A 232 23.20 11.57 -18.78
N ALA A 233 23.56 11.34 -20.04
CA ALA A 233 24.94 11.51 -20.52
C ALA A 233 25.42 12.97 -20.49
N GLU A 234 24.56 13.90 -20.93
CA GLU A 234 24.86 15.34 -20.89
C GLU A 234 25.02 15.83 -19.44
N PHE A 235 24.15 15.40 -18.54
CA PHE A 235 24.22 15.75 -17.11
C PHE A 235 25.55 15.29 -16.49
N MET A 236 25.97 14.05 -16.76
CA MET A 236 27.24 13.51 -16.27
C MET A 236 28.44 14.29 -16.82
N THR A 237 28.41 14.67 -18.09
CA THR A 237 29.50 15.41 -18.74
C THR A 237 29.70 16.79 -18.11
N LEU A 238 28.60 17.52 -17.85
CA LEU A 238 28.67 18.83 -17.21
C LEU A 238 29.08 18.74 -15.73
N TRP A 239 28.64 17.70 -15.03
CA TRP A 239 29.07 17.45 -13.65
C TRP A 239 30.58 17.19 -13.57
N ASP A 240 31.14 16.37 -14.46
CA ASP A 240 32.60 16.17 -14.53
C ASP A 240 33.33 17.50 -14.79
N GLY A 241 32.74 18.38 -15.62
CA GLY A 241 33.24 19.72 -15.89
C GLY A 241 33.35 20.63 -14.66
N LEU A 242 32.54 20.43 -13.61
CA LEU A 242 32.60 21.20 -12.36
C LEU A 242 33.86 20.93 -11.53
N THR A 243 34.47 19.76 -11.70
CA THR A 243 35.69 19.37 -10.97
C THR A 243 36.96 19.94 -11.60
N SER A 244 36.85 20.54 -12.79
CA SER A 244 37.94 21.18 -13.50
C SER A 244 38.12 22.64 -13.03
N ALA A 245 39.36 23.07 -12.78
CA ALA A 245 39.62 24.45 -12.36
C ALA A 245 39.15 25.45 -13.43
N ASN A 246 38.50 26.53 -13.00
CA ASN A 246 38.04 27.60 -13.90
C ASN A 246 39.26 28.25 -14.60
N ALA A 247 39.05 28.99 -15.69
CA ALA A 247 40.11 29.68 -16.44
C ALA A 247 41.01 30.63 -15.61
N ALA A 248 40.58 30.98 -14.39
CA ALA A 248 41.31 31.77 -13.40
C ALA A 248 42.03 30.94 -12.31
N GLY A 249 42.11 29.61 -12.45
CA GLY A 249 42.80 28.70 -11.51
C GLY A 249 42.07 28.44 -10.19
N GLN A 250 40.85 28.95 -10.00
CA GLN A 250 40.04 28.73 -8.80
C GLN A 250 39.06 27.55 -9.00
N PRO A 251 38.91 26.66 -7.99
CA PRO A 251 37.91 25.59 -8.04
C PRO A 251 36.50 26.17 -7.96
N ALA A 252 35.56 25.59 -8.72
CA ALA A 252 34.16 25.99 -8.66
C ALA A 252 33.57 25.72 -7.26
N ARG A 253 32.89 26.71 -6.67
CA ARG A 253 32.19 26.58 -5.38
C ARG A 253 30.77 26.06 -5.59
N ILE A 254 30.68 24.87 -6.19
CA ILE A 254 29.42 24.22 -6.55
C ILE A 254 29.47 22.79 -6.06
N VAL A 255 28.45 22.37 -5.32
CA VAL A 255 28.31 20.99 -4.85
C VAL A 255 26.99 20.41 -5.36
N VAL A 256 27.05 19.18 -5.90
CA VAL A 256 25.86 18.41 -6.24
C VAL A 256 25.48 17.53 -5.05
N LEU A 257 24.29 17.75 -4.50
CA LEU A 257 23.74 17.02 -3.37
C LEU A 257 22.52 16.21 -3.84
N GLY A 258 22.62 14.89 -3.80
CA GLY A 258 21.49 14.00 -4.12
C GLY A 258 20.82 13.48 -2.86
N ALA A 259 19.50 13.33 -2.92
CA ALA A 259 18.75 12.54 -1.94
C ALA A 259 18.08 11.35 -2.63
N THR A 260 18.14 10.18 -1.99
CA THR A 260 17.42 8.98 -2.47
C THR A 260 16.83 8.19 -1.30
N ASN A 261 15.76 7.45 -1.57
CA ASN A 261 15.29 6.41 -0.66
C ASN A 261 15.85 5.02 -1.01
N ARG A 262 16.51 4.89 -2.18
CA ARG A 262 16.93 3.62 -2.78
C ARG A 262 18.30 3.75 -3.44
N ILE A 263 19.34 3.67 -2.62
CA ILE A 263 20.72 3.73 -3.12
C ILE A 263 21.03 2.63 -4.17
N ASN A 264 20.34 1.49 -4.10
CA ASN A 264 20.51 0.36 -5.03
C ASN A 264 19.94 0.61 -6.44
N ASP A 265 19.04 1.59 -6.60
CA ASP A 265 18.39 1.91 -7.88
C ASP A 265 19.22 2.93 -8.70
N ILE A 266 20.26 3.52 -8.08
CA ILE A 266 21.14 4.52 -8.69
C ILE A 266 22.18 3.83 -9.60
N ASP A 267 22.40 4.40 -10.78
CA ASP A 267 23.44 3.92 -11.70
C ASP A 267 24.85 4.00 -11.08
N GLU A 268 25.66 2.97 -11.33
CA GLU A 268 27.01 2.87 -10.76
C GLU A 268 27.90 4.06 -11.17
N ALA A 269 27.69 4.63 -12.36
CA ALA A 269 28.42 5.81 -12.83
C ALA A 269 28.13 7.06 -11.98
N ILE A 270 26.94 7.16 -11.38
CA ILE A 270 26.53 8.25 -10.50
C ILE A 270 27.03 8.01 -9.09
N LEU A 271 26.96 6.76 -8.61
CA LEU A 271 27.51 6.38 -7.31
C LEU A 271 29.03 6.62 -7.22
N ARG A 272 29.75 6.57 -8.35
CA ARG A 272 31.19 6.92 -8.42
C ARG A 272 31.44 8.43 -8.32
N ARG A 273 30.49 9.26 -8.76
CA ARG A 273 30.57 10.75 -8.69
C ARG A 273 30.08 11.32 -7.36
N MET A 274 29.54 10.46 -6.49
CA MET A 274 29.14 10.78 -5.12
C MET A 274 29.95 9.96 -4.11
N PRO A 275 31.24 10.30 -3.91
CA PRO A 275 32.13 9.53 -3.03
C PRO A 275 31.69 9.55 -1.57
N LYS A 276 31.03 10.63 -1.12
CA LYS A 276 30.51 10.78 0.25
C LYS A 276 29.04 10.40 0.29
N LYS A 277 28.71 9.36 1.07
CA LYS A 277 27.36 8.78 1.17
C LYS A 277 26.97 8.72 2.65
N PHE A 278 25.88 9.37 3.00
CA PHE A 278 25.43 9.50 4.38
C PHE A 278 24.08 8.78 4.56
N PRO A 279 24.02 7.73 5.40
CA PRO A 279 22.76 7.07 5.73
C PRO A 279 21.95 7.93 6.71
N VAL A 280 20.71 8.25 6.37
CA VAL A 280 19.74 8.93 7.24
C VAL A 280 18.69 7.90 7.68
N PRO A 281 18.94 7.15 8.77
CA PRO A 281 18.07 6.07 9.22
C PRO A 281 16.81 6.59 9.92
N LEU A 282 15.92 5.66 10.30
CA LEU A 282 14.79 5.98 11.17
C LEU A 282 15.27 6.50 12.53
N PRO A 283 14.58 7.49 13.12
CA PRO A 283 15.02 8.10 14.35
C PRO A 283 14.93 7.12 15.53
N GLY A 284 15.99 7.04 16.33
CA GLY A 284 16.02 6.34 17.61
C GLY A 284 15.14 7.01 18.68
N LYS A 285 15.02 6.41 19.87
CA LYS A 285 14.15 6.93 20.95
C LYS A 285 14.47 8.39 21.30
N GLU A 286 15.75 8.71 21.53
CA GLU A 286 16.17 10.08 21.89
C GLU A 286 15.93 11.08 20.76
N GLN A 287 16.15 10.66 19.50
CA GLN A 287 15.87 11.49 18.33
C GLN A 287 14.37 11.76 18.19
N ARG A 288 13.52 10.74 18.37
CA ARG A 288 12.05 10.91 18.39
C ARG A 288 11.61 11.87 19.48
N ARG A 289 12.18 11.77 20.69
CA ARG A 289 11.91 12.71 21.79
C ARG A 289 12.24 14.15 21.38
N ARG A 290 13.40 14.37 20.76
CA ARG A 290 13.83 15.69 20.29
C ARG A 290 12.96 16.23 19.15
N ILE A 291 12.59 15.38 18.19
CA ILE A 291 11.64 15.73 17.11
C ILE A 291 10.30 16.16 17.71
N LEU A 292 9.75 15.40 18.67
CA LEU A 292 8.49 15.75 19.35
C LEU A 292 8.60 17.07 20.11
N GLN A 293 9.74 17.36 20.74
CA GLN A 293 9.99 18.63 21.41
C GLN A 293 9.97 19.82 20.43
N LEU A 294 10.59 19.68 19.26
CA LEU A 294 10.59 20.71 18.23
C LEU A 294 9.18 20.94 17.66
N ILE A 295 8.46 19.86 17.32
CA ILE A 295 7.09 19.94 16.77
C ILE A 295 6.12 20.55 17.79
N LEU A 296 6.22 20.16 19.06
CA LEU A 296 5.31 20.58 20.13
C LEU A 296 5.79 21.85 20.86
N GLY A 297 6.88 22.48 20.43
CA GLY A 297 7.50 23.61 21.12
C GLY A 297 6.53 24.80 21.33
N ASN A 298 5.63 25.02 20.37
CA ASN A 298 4.63 26.10 20.40
C ASN A 298 3.22 25.62 20.77
N THR A 299 3.06 24.36 21.19
CA THR A 299 1.76 23.76 21.50
C THR A 299 1.53 23.77 23.00
N LYS A 300 0.35 24.26 23.43
CA LYS A 300 -0.06 24.16 24.84
C LYS A 300 -0.25 22.69 25.20
N ARG A 301 0.39 22.25 26.29
CA ARG A 301 0.39 20.87 26.77
C ARG A 301 -0.31 20.78 28.12
N ASP A 302 -0.99 19.67 28.36
CA ASP A 302 -1.52 19.32 29.68
C ASP A 302 -0.37 19.05 30.66
N ALA A 303 -0.63 19.19 31.97
CA ALA A 303 0.35 18.97 33.02
C ALA A 303 0.81 17.49 33.09
N GLU A 304 -0.04 16.55 32.67
CA GLU A 304 0.26 15.11 32.67
C GLU A 304 0.86 14.60 31.33
N PHE A 305 1.20 15.50 30.39
CA PHE A 305 1.69 15.09 29.07
C PHE A 305 3.15 14.59 29.13
N ASP A 306 3.33 13.26 29.12
CA ASP A 306 4.63 12.60 29.13
C ASP A 306 5.19 12.36 27.70
N LEU A 307 6.17 13.17 27.34
CA LEU A 307 6.92 13.06 26.08
C LEU A 307 7.75 11.77 25.98
N ASP A 308 8.28 11.26 27.09
CA ASP A 308 9.14 10.07 27.12
C ASP A 308 8.32 8.79 26.94
N TYR A 309 7.12 8.75 27.51
CA TYR A 309 6.13 7.71 27.25
C TYR A 309 5.78 7.66 25.77
N ILE A 310 5.39 8.81 25.18
CA ILE A 310 5.01 8.88 23.76
C ILE A 310 6.18 8.50 22.84
N ALA A 311 7.40 8.97 23.10
CA ALA A 311 8.58 8.62 22.29
C ALA A 311 8.92 7.11 22.33
N LYS A 312 8.52 6.40 23.39
CA LYS A 312 8.67 4.95 23.54
C LYS A 312 7.68 4.16 22.68
N PHE A 313 6.43 4.63 22.58
CA PHE A 313 5.33 3.92 21.88
C PHE A 313 5.07 4.42 20.45
N ILE A 314 5.53 5.62 20.10
CA ILE A 314 5.62 6.03 18.69
C ILE A 314 6.73 5.19 18.05
N HIS A 315 6.32 4.08 17.45
CA HIS A 315 7.12 3.45 16.43
C HIS A 315 7.19 4.41 15.25
N ALA A 316 8.37 4.53 14.64
CA ALA A 316 8.49 5.10 13.32
C ALA A 316 7.85 4.13 12.32
N GLU A 317 6.54 3.92 12.40
CA GLU A 317 5.81 3.56 11.21
C GLU A 317 5.93 4.76 10.27
N PRO A 318 6.41 4.58 9.04
CA PRO A 318 6.49 5.66 8.09
C PRO A 318 5.07 6.20 7.87
N SER A 319 4.73 7.29 8.57
CA SER A 319 3.58 8.14 8.29
C SER A 319 3.65 8.49 6.81
N ALA A 320 2.78 7.85 6.03
CA ALA A 320 2.48 8.13 4.64
C ALA A 320 3.64 8.79 3.89
N ALA A 321 4.75 8.07 3.71
CA ALA A 321 5.53 8.28 2.51
C ALA A 321 4.55 8.24 1.33
N PRO A 322 4.68 9.06 0.27
CA PRO A 322 4.19 8.62 -1.01
C PRO A 322 4.84 7.25 -1.22
N ARG A 323 4.01 6.20 -1.12
CA ARG A 323 4.40 4.82 -1.34
C ARG A 323 4.82 4.76 -2.81
N ASN A 324 6.06 5.14 -3.14
CA ASN A 324 6.60 5.13 -4.50
C ASN A 324 7.17 3.75 -4.85
N GLY A 325 6.44 2.69 -4.47
CA GLY A 325 6.08 1.68 -5.47
C GLY A 325 4.83 2.17 -6.22
N PRO A 326 4.10 1.36 -6.99
CA PRO A 326 2.72 1.73 -7.27
C PRO A 326 2.03 2.00 -5.92
N ARG A 327 1.38 3.15 -5.75
CA ARG A 327 0.62 3.51 -4.54
C ARG A 327 -0.27 2.31 -4.20
N ARG A 328 0.08 1.56 -3.14
CA ARG A 328 -0.76 0.44 -2.71
C ARG A 328 -2.03 1.05 -2.14
N TYR A 329 -3.12 0.88 -2.86
CA TYR A 329 -4.40 1.46 -2.50
C TYR A 329 -4.94 0.80 -1.22
N ALA A 330 -5.98 1.39 -0.65
CA ALA A 330 -6.73 0.73 0.41
C ALA A 330 -7.28 -0.60 -0.13
N LEU A 331 -7.44 -1.60 0.75
CA LEU A 331 -7.84 -2.95 0.35
C LEU A 331 -9.15 -2.96 -0.45
N ALA A 332 -10.13 -2.12 -0.08
CA ALA A 332 -11.37 -1.95 -0.83
C ALA A 332 -11.14 -1.52 -2.29
N THR A 333 -10.18 -0.62 -2.55
CA THR A 333 -9.78 -0.26 -3.91
C THR A 333 -9.07 -1.42 -4.60
N GLU A 334 -8.17 -2.12 -3.89
CA GLU A 334 -7.43 -3.26 -4.46
C GLU A 334 -8.34 -4.44 -4.81
N LEU A 335 -9.48 -4.60 -4.14
CA LEU A 335 -10.49 -5.59 -4.49
C LEU A 335 -11.18 -5.28 -5.83
N VAL A 336 -11.28 -4.01 -6.22
CA VAL A 336 -11.99 -3.57 -7.45
C VAL A 336 -11.02 -3.33 -8.60
N TYR A 337 -9.90 -2.67 -8.31
CA TYR A 337 -8.92 -2.20 -9.26
C TYR A 337 -7.86 -3.26 -9.55
N THR A 338 -7.74 -3.63 -10.82
CA THR A 338 -6.69 -4.51 -11.32
C THR A 338 -5.99 -3.80 -12.47
N ASP A 339 -4.67 -3.64 -12.36
CA ASP A 339 -3.85 -3.12 -13.45
C ASP A 339 -3.53 -4.27 -14.42
N SER A 340 -4.19 -4.27 -15.58
CA SER A 340 -3.95 -5.26 -16.64
C SER A 340 -4.13 -4.63 -18.01
N LYS A 341 -3.20 -4.95 -18.92
CA LYS A 341 -3.29 -4.57 -20.33
C LYS A 341 -3.81 -5.77 -21.11
N ASP A 342 -5.04 -5.67 -21.59
CA ASP A 342 -5.57 -6.56 -22.61
C ASP A 342 -5.24 -6.02 -24.02
N GLN A 343 -5.04 -6.90 -24.99
CA GLN A 343 -4.67 -6.54 -26.37
C GLN A 343 -5.71 -5.64 -27.07
N TYR A 344 -6.97 -5.69 -26.64
CA TYR A 344 -8.06 -4.86 -27.17
C TYR A 344 -8.48 -3.75 -26.19
N GLY A 345 -7.81 -3.60 -25.06
CA GLY A 345 -8.16 -2.62 -24.03
C GLY A 345 -9.49 -2.91 -23.33
N ALA A 346 -9.87 -4.18 -23.19
CA ALA A 346 -11.12 -4.58 -22.55
C ALA A 346 -11.22 -4.06 -21.09
N SER A 347 -12.33 -3.41 -20.72
CA SER A 347 -12.54 -2.89 -19.36
C SER A 347 -12.77 -3.98 -18.32
N SER A 348 -13.29 -5.14 -18.76
CA SER A 348 -13.38 -6.36 -17.96
C SER A 348 -12.45 -7.40 -18.56
N VAL A 349 -11.89 -8.25 -17.70
CA VAL A 349 -11.01 -9.34 -18.13
C VAL A 349 -11.78 -10.28 -19.05
N PRO A 350 -11.32 -10.50 -20.29
CA PRO A 350 -11.94 -11.48 -21.19
C PRO A 350 -11.85 -12.90 -20.63
N ILE A 351 -12.86 -13.71 -20.93
CA ILE A 351 -12.88 -15.13 -20.53
C ILE A 351 -12.22 -15.95 -21.64
N TYR A 352 -10.99 -16.40 -21.38
CA TYR A 352 -10.25 -17.24 -22.32
C TYR A 352 -10.65 -18.72 -22.15
N GLN A 353 -11.69 -19.15 -22.86
CA GLN A 353 -12.18 -20.55 -22.82
C GLN A 353 -11.29 -21.55 -23.59
N SER A 354 -10.29 -21.08 -24.34
CA SER A 354 -9.46 -21.95 -25.17
C SER A 354 -8.70 -22.98 -24.33
N ALA A 355 -8.67 -24.23 -24.79
CA ALA A 355 -7.87 -25.28 -24.16
C ALA A 355 -6.37 -25.11 -24.48
N THR A 356 -6.04 -24.67 -25.70
CA THR A 356 -4.67 -24.55 -26.20
C THR A 356 -4.40 -23.16 -26.77
N PHE A 357 -3.11 -22.78 -26.80
CA PHE A 357 -2.65 -21.49 -27.31
C PHE A 357 -1.55 -21.70 -28.36
N LYS A 358 -1.66 -21.00 -29.50
CA LYS A 358 -0.70 -21.10 -30.61
C LYS A 358 0.68 -20.64 -30.13
N GLN A 359 1.72 -21.40 -30.47
CA GLN A 359 3.12 -21.05 -30.17
C GLN A 359 3.79 -20.40 -31.38
N THR A 360 4.72 -19.48 -31.14
CA THR A 360 5.49 -18.77 -32.16
C THR A 360 6.74 -19.52 -32.62
N SER A 361 7.20 -20.51 -31.84
CA SER A 361 8.32 -21.38 -32.19
C SER A 361 8.11 -22.81 -31.69
N SER A 362 8.85 -23.77 -32.25
CA SER A 362 8.86 -25.17 -31.79
C SER A 362 9.50 -25.35 -30.41
N GLN A 363 10.24 -24.36 -29.92
CA GLN A 363 10.80 -24.34 -28.56
C GLN A 363 9.87 -23.65 -27.55
N GLY A 364 8.67 -23.25 -27.98
CA GLY A 364 7.76 -22.40 -27.19
C GLY A 364 8.06 -20.91 -27.38
N GLY A 365 7.45 -20.06 -26.56
CA GLY A 365 7.73 -18.62 -26.59
C GLY A 365 6.60 -17.73 -26.10
N ASN A 366 5.37 -18.27 -25.98
CA ASN A 366 4.25 -17.55 -25.38
C ASN A 366 4.07 -17.98 -23.91
N GLU A 367 3.56 -17.07 -23.07
CA GLU A 367 3.30 -17.31 -21.63
C GLU A 367 2.33 -18.48 -21.40
N TYR A 368 1.44 -18.74 -22.36
CA TYR A 368 0.42 -19.78 -22.28
C TYR A 368 0.58 -20.76 -23.45
N ASP A 369 0.45 -22.05 -23.14
CA ASP A 369 0.44 -23.17 -24.08
C ASP A 369 -0.83 -24.01 -23.94
N TYR A 370 -1.21 -24.34 -22.70
CA TYR A 370 -2.31 -25.24 -22.36
C TYR A 370 -3.00 -24.82 -21.05
N THR A 371 -4.34 -24.71 -21.06
CA THR A 371 -5.14 -24.13 -19.96
C THR A 371 -4.99 -24.86 -18.61
N ARG A 372 -4.70 -26.17 -18.62
CA ARG A 372 -4.39 -26.90 -17.38
C ARG A 372 -3.14 -26.31 -16.71
N SER A 373 -2.08 -26.05 -17.47
CA SER A 373 -0.84 -25.43 -17.00
C SER A 373 -1.07 -23.96 -16.64
N GLY A 374 -1.65 -23.17 -17.54
CA GLY A 374 -1.90 -21.75 -17.32
C GLY A 374 -2.98 -21.20 -18.25
N ASN A 375 -3.79 -20.28 -17.74
CA ASN A 375 -4.84 -19.61 -18.51
C ASN A 375 -4.87 -18.11 -18.19
N PRO A 376 -4.97 -17.20 -19.18
CA PRO A 376 -4.94 -15.76 -18.93
C PRO A 376 -5.98 -15.28 -17.89
N THR A 377 -7.20 -15.82 -17.94
CA THR A 377 -8.28 -15.48 -16.99
C THR A 377 -7.91 -15.89 -15.57
N ARG A 378 -7.38 -17.11 -15.39
CA ARG A 378 -6.95 -17.63 -14.10
C ARG A 378 -5.73 -16.88 -13.57
N THR A 379 -4.73 -16.62 -14.42
CA THR A 379 -3.54 -15.88 -14.03
C THR A 379 -3.88 -14.46 -13.56
N HIS A 380 -4.85 -13.80 -14.21
CA HIS A 380 -5.32 -12.49 -13.75
C HIS A 380 -5.93 -12.57 -12.36
N LEU A 381 -6.82 -13.54 -12.13
CA LEU A 381 -7.40 -13.81 -10.81
C LEU A 381 -6.30 -14.08 -9.77
N GLU A 382 -5.33 -14.95 -10.09
CA GLU A 382 -4.23 -15.31 -9.19
C GLU A 382 -3.37 -14.09 -8.82
N ARG A 383 -3.03 -13.24 -9.79
CA ARG A 383 -2.30 -11.98 -9.54
C ARG A 383 -3.11 -11.03 -8.66
N HIS A 384 -4.42 -10.94 -8.91
CA HIS A 384 -5.32 -10.10 -8.12
C HIS A 384 -5.43 -10.61 -6.67
N LEU A 385 -5.62 -11.93 -6.49
CA LEU A 385 -5.68 -12.57 -5.19
C LEU A 385 -4.36 -12.43 -4.42
N ALA A 386 -3.21 -12.61 -5.07
CA ALA A 386 -1.91 -12.41 -4.45
C ALA A 386 -1.77 -10.99 -3.86
N LYS A 387 -2.26 -9.97 -4.58
CA LYS A 387 -2.25 -8.58 -4.13
C LYS A 387 -3.07 -8.35 -2.85
N ILE A 388 -4.30 -8.88 -2.81
CA ILE A 388 -5.22 -8.68 -1.68
C ILE A 388 -4.83 -9.52 -0.46
N MET A 389 -4.27 -10.72 -0.67
CA MET A 389 -3.77 -11.61 0.38
C MET A 389 -2.38 -11.23 0.90
N ASN A 390 -1.80 -10.15 0.36
CA ASN A 390 -0.43 -9.73 0.62
C ASN A 390 0.61 -10.84 0.41
N ALA A 391 0.43 -11.62 -0.65
CA ALA A 391 1.25 -12.78 -0.95
C ALA A 391 2.16 -12.52 -2.15
N SER A 392 3.32 -13.17 -2.17
CA SER A 392 4.20 -13.17 -3.34
C SER A 392 3.59 -13.95 -4.52
N ARG A 393 2.83 -15.02 -4.23
CA ARG A 393 2.10 -15.79 -5.24
C ARG A 393 0.79 -16.31 -4.67
N ALA A 394 -0.25 -16.28 -5.49
CA ALA A 394 -1.47 -17.03 -5.26
C ALA A 394 -1.75 -17.99 -6.42
N LEU A 395 -2.48 -19.07 -6.13
CA LEU A 395 -2.82 -20.15 -7.05
C LEU A 395 -4.29 -20.50 -6.86
N ALA A 396 -5.03 -20.70 -7.95
CA ALA A 396 -6.46 -20.99 -7.91
C ALA A 396 -6.75 -22.43 -8.37
N VAL A 397 -7.52 -23.15 -7.55
CA VAL A 397 -7.89 -24.56 -7.76
C VAL A 397 -9.40 -24.77 -7.65
N SER A 398 -9.88 -25.93 -8.06
CA SER A 398 -11.30 -26.25 -8.22
C SER A 398 -12.15 -26.24 -6.93
N SER A 399 -11.54 -26.34 -5.74
CA SER A 399 -12.27 -26.28 -4.45
C SER A 399 -11.33 -26.01 -3.28
N GLY A 400 -11.87 -25.57 -2.13
CA GLY A 400 -11.09 -25.43 -0.89
C GLY A 400 -10.43 -26.74 -0.44
N MET A 401 -11.12 -27.88 -0.60
CA MET A 401 -10.51 -29.20 -0.35
C MET A 401 -9.42 -29.54 -1.36
N GLY A 402 -9.57 -29.11 -2.62
CA GLY A 402 -8.50 -29.21 -3.62
C GLY A 402 -7.28 -28.38 -3.23
N ALA A 403 -7.47 -27.22 -2.59
CA ALA A 403 -6.37 -26.41 -2.09
C ALA A 403 -5.61 -27.13 -0.98
N LEU A 404 -6.33 -27.69 0.00
CA LEU A 404 -5.72 -28.47 1.08
C LEU A 404 -5.06 -29.76 0.56
N ASP A 405 -5.66 -30.47 -0.41
CA ASP A 405 -5.04 -31.65 -1.05
C ASP A 405 -3.70 -31.28 -1.70
N VAL A 406 -3.65 -30.17 -2.46
CA VAL A 406 -2.40 -29.68 -3.06
C VAL A 406 -1.34 -29.35 -2.01
N ILE A 407 -1.72 -28.73 -0.89
CA ILE A 407 -0.79 -28.39 0.20
C ILE A 407 -0.28 -29.65 0.88
N THR A 408 -1.15 -30.59 1.22
CA THR A 408 -0.79 -31.84 1.91
C THR A 408 0.08 -32.76 1.04
N ARG A 409 0.07 -32.64 -0.29
CA ARG A 409 1.00 -33.34 -1.19
C ARG A 409 2.47 -32.93 -1.04
N LEU A 410 2.76 -31.88 -0.26
CA LEU A 410 4.13 -31.56 0.15
C LEU A 410 4.68 -32.55 1.20
N LEU A 411 3.79 -33.24 1.91
CA LEU A 411 4.13 -34.22 2.94
C LEU A 411 4.68 -35.51 2.33
N ARG A 412 5.50 -36.21 3.11
CA ARG A 412 6.06 -37.53 2.79
C ARG A 412 5.64 -38.55 3.84
N PRO A 413 5.68 -39.86 3.54
CA PRO A 413 5.48 -40.88 4.55
C PRO A 413 6.47 -40.70 5.72
N GLY A 414 5.94 -40.70 6.95
CA GLY A 414 6.69 -40.46 8.19
C GLY A 414 6.69 -39.00 8.66
N ASP A 415 6.21 -38.06 7.86
CA ASP A 415 6.04 -36.67 8.27
C ASP A 415 4.91 -36.52 9.31
N GLU A 416 5.09 -35.60 10.26
CA GLU A 416 4.11 -35.30 11.30
C GLU A 416 3.37 -33.98 11.01
N VAL A 417 2.05 -34.00 11.15
CA VAL A 417 1.14 -32.86 11.02
C VAL A 417 0.51 -32.56 12.39
N VAL A 418 0.68 -31.36 12.91
CA VAL A 418 -0.02 -30.88 14.10
C VAL A 418 -1.19 -30.01 13.68
N THR A 419 -2.38 -30.26 14.21
CA THR A 419 -3.59 -29.53 13.82
C THR A 419 -4.62 -29.42 14.94
N GLY A 420 -5.66 -28.60 14.71
CA GLY A 420 -6.75 -28.36 15.66
C GLY A 420 -7.58 -29.60 16.00
N ASP A 421 -8.12 -29.60 17.23
CA ASP A 421 -9.19 -30.51 17.64
C ASP A 421 -10.53 -30.13 16.99
N ASP A 422 -10.73 -28.83 16.73
CA ASP A 422 -11.86 -28.25 16.02
C ASP A 422 -11.42 -27.76 14.64
N LEU A 423 -11.82 -28.49 13.61
CA LEU A 423 -11.53 -28.23 12.21
C LEU A 423 -12.78 -28.51 11.40
N TYR A 424 -12.85 -27.87 10.23
CA TYR A 424 -13.81 -28.28 9.22
C TYR A 424 -13.78 -29.79 8.97
N GLY A 425 -14.94 -30.44 9.05
CA GLY A 425 -15.08 -31.90 8.89
C GLY A 425 -14.47 -32.46 7.60
N GLY A 426 -14.40 -31.69 6.51
CA GLY A 426 -13.71 -32.09 5.28
C GLY A 426 -12.19 -32.18 5.44
N SER A 427 -11.58 -31.23 6.17
CA SER A 427 -10.16 -31.23 6.49
C SER A 427 -9.80 -32.43 7.37
N HIS A 428 -10.61 -32.70 8.40
CA HIS A 428 -10.46 -33.89 9.24
C HIS A 428 -10.49 -35.19 8.39
N ARG A 429 -11.48 -35.31 7.49
CA ARG A 429 -11.60 -36.49 6.62
C ARG A 429 -10.38 -36.70 5.72
N LEU A 430 -9.80 -35.62 5.18
CA LEU A 430 -8.58 -35.71 4.36
C LEU A 430 -7.39 -36.15 5.21
N LEU A 431 -7.18 -35.56 6.38
CA LEU A 431 -6.07 -35.94 7.27
C LEU A 431 -6.17 -37.39 7.73
N THR A 432 -7.37 -37.86 8.07
CA THR A 432 -7.60 -39.28 8.40
C THR A 432 -7.27 -40.19 7.21
N TYR A 433 -7.62 -39.79 5.99
CA TYR A 433 -7.27 -40.53 4.79
C TYR A 433 -5.75 -40.61 4.58
N LEU A 434 -5.03 -39.49 4.76
CA LEU A 434 -3.56 -39.45 4.65
C LEU A 434 -2.88 -40.32 5.71
N SER A 435 -3.40 -40.28 6.94
CA SER A 435 -2.89 -41.12 8.03
C SER A 435 -3.07 -42.62 7.74
N ALA A 436 -4.27 -43.01 7.31
CA ALA A 436 -4.58 -44.42 7.05
C ALA A 436 -3.87 -44.98 5.80
N ASN A 437 -3.58 -44.15 4.79
CA ASN A 437 -3.17 -44.64 3.46
C ASN A 437 -1.79 -44.16 2.99
N GLN A 438 -1.24 -43.09 3.55
CA GLN A 438 0.00 -42.44 3.07
C GLN A 438 1.10 -42.35 4.14
N GLY A 439 0.86 -42.91 5.33
CA GLY A 439 1.86 -42.97 6.40
C GLY A 439 2.19 -41.60 7.01
N VAL A 440 1.29 -40.63 6.88
CA VAL A 440 1.40 -39.32 7.55
C VAL A 440 0.91 -39.47 8.99
N VAL A 441 1.66 -38.96 9.95
CA VAL A 441 1.24 -38.97 11.36
C VAL A 441 0.52 -37.67 11.65
N VAL A 442 -0.66 -37.72 12.26
CA VAL A 442 -1.49 -36.55 12.54
C VAL A 442 -1.75 -36.45 14.03
N HIS A 443 -1.40 -35.32 14.62
CA HIS A 443 -1.63 -34.98 16.02
C HIS A 443 -2.73 -33.92 16.12
N HIS A 444 -3.85 -34.28 16.73
CA HIS A 444 -4.93 -33.35 17.03
C HIS A 444 -4.74 -32.76 18.43
N VAL A 445 -4.64 -31.44 18.51
CA VAL A 445 -4.47 -30.69 19.77
C VAL A 445 -5.36 -29.46 19.80
N ASP A 446 -5.69 -28.98 21.00
CA ASP A 446 -6.37 -27.71 21.18
C ASP A 446 -5.43 -26.55 20.81
N THR A 447 -5.57 -26.03 19.59
CA THR A 447 -4.74 -24.97 19.02
C THR A 447 -5.02 -23.59 19.62
N THR A 448 -6.05 -23.42 20.45
CA THR A 448 -6.25 -22.17 21.19
C THR A 448 -5.19 -21.97 22.28
N ASN A 449 -4.51 -23.04 22.67
CA ASN A 449 -3.42 -23.01 23.63
C ASN A 449 -2.08 -23.31 22.94
N ALA A 450 -1.29 -22.25 22.72
CA ALA A 450 0.01 -22.36 22.07
C ALA A 450 1.00 -23.26 22.84
N GLU A 451 0.88 -23.40 24.16
CA GLU A 451 1.75 -24.30 24.95
C GLU A 451 1.44 -25.77 24.65
N ARG A 452 0.17 -26.14 24.52
CA ARG A 452 -0.21 -27.51 24.11
C ARG A 452 0.29 -27.86 22.73
N VAL A 453 0.31 -26.89 21.82
CA VAL A 453 0.91 -27.07 20.49
C VAL A 453 2.41 -27.33 20.64
N LYS A 454 3.13 -26.53 21.43
CA LYS A 454 4.58 -26.72 21.67
C LYS A 454 4.93 -28.08 22.23
N GLU A 455 4.12 -28.64 23.12
CA GLU A 455 4.35 -29.96 23.73
C GLU A 455 4.38 -31.11 22.72
N VAL A 456 3.66 -30.98 21.60
CA VAL A 456 3.60 -32.01 20.55
C VAL A 456 4.51 -31.73 19.36
N LEU A 457 5.15 -30.56 19.30
CA LEU A 457 6.10 -30.25 18.22
C LEU A 457 7.36 -31.12 18.37
N THR A 458 7.78 -31.70 17.25
CA THR A 458 8.97 -32.56 17.14
C THR A 458 9.83 -32.12 15.95
N ASP A 459 11.06 -32.63 15.89
CA ASP A 459 11.94 -32.48 14.71
C ASP A 459 11.37 -33.14 13.44
N LYS A 460 10.34 -33.98 13.58
CA LYS A 460 9.57 -34.61 12.50
C LYS A 460 8.32 -33.83 12.10
N THR A 461 7.93 -32.81 12.87
CA THR A 461 6.80 -31.96 12.51
C THR A 461 7.14 -31.16 11.27
N THR A 462 6.51 -31.46 10.14
CA THR A 462 6.73 -30.76 8.86
C THR A 462 5.58 -29.85 8.48
N MET A 463 4.43 -29.97 9.16
CA MET A 463 3.29 -29.08 8.93
C MET A 463 2.51 -28.81 10.21
N VAL A 464 2.15 -27.54 10.42
CA VAL A 464 1.18 -27.11 11.42
C VAL A 464 -0.02 -26.52 10.68
N LEU A 465 -1.15 -27.22 10.70
CA LEU A 465 -2.38 -26.80 10.02
C LEU A 465 -3.35 -26.15 11.03
N LEU A 466 -3.62 -24.87 10.83
CA LEU A 466 -4.46 -24.05 11.69
C LEU A 466 -5.72 -23.58 10.94
N GLU A 467 -6.80 -23.37 11.68
CA GLU A 467 -8.05 -22.76 11.22
C GLU A 467 -8.42 -21.70 12.25
N THR A 468 -8.65 -20.45 11.83
CA THR A 468 -9.04 -19.38 12.76
C THR A 468 -9.90 -18.28 12.11
N PRO A 469 -11.08 -17.96 12.66
CA PRO A 469 -11.80 -18.73 13.68
C PRO A 469 -12.14 -20.14 13.19
N THR A 470 -12.27 -21.09 14.11
CA THR A 470 -12.64 -22.48 13.77
C THR A 470 -14.12 -22.61 13.43
N ASN A 471 -14.48 -23.62 12.64
CA ASN A 471 -15.85 -23.96 12.30
C ASN A 471 -16.21 -25.33 12.89
N PRO A 472 -17.22 -25.44 13.79
CA PRO A 472 -18.25 -24.44 14.09
C PRO A 472 -18.08 -23.69 15.43
N LEU A 473 -17.08 -24.02 16.26
CA LEU A 473 -17.00 -23.47 17.64
C LEU A 473 -16.46 -22.04 17.71
N ILE A 474 -15.93 -21.51 16.61
CA ILE A 474 -15.46 -20.13 16.46
C ILE A 474 -14.32 -19.83 17.44
N LYS A 475 -13.49 -20.85 17.71
CA LYS A 475 -12.28 -20.70 18.50
C LYS A 475 -11.27 -19.86 17.72
N VAL A 476 -10.53 -19.00 18.41
CA VAL A 476 -9.51 -18.14 17.81
C VAL A 476 -8.12 -18.64 18.19
N VAL A 477 -7.21 -18.67 17.22
CA VAL A 477 -5.87 -19.25 17.36
C VAL A 477 -4.79 -18.17 17.24
N ASP A 478 -3.81 -18.17 18.15
CA ASP A 478 -2.63 -17.29 18.07
C ASP A 478 -1.63 -17.83 17.04
N VAL A 479 -1.87 -17.46 15.77
CA VAL A 479 -1.05 -17.87 14.63
C VAL A 479 0.41 -17.45 14.81
N ALA A 480 0.65 -16.23 15.32
CA ALA A 480 2.01 -15.68 15.41
C ALA A 480 2.87 -16.44 16.43
N THR A 481 2.30 -16.79 17.58
CA THR A 481 3.02 -17.57 18.60
C THR A 481 3.26 -19.01 18.14
N ILE A 482 2.27 -19.64 17.53
CA ILE A 482 2.41 -21.01 17.03
C ILE A 482 3.42 -21.07 15.87
N ALA A 483 3.39 -20.11 14.95
CA ALA A 483 4.32 -20.08 13.82
C ALA A 483 5.77 -19.99 14.29
N ARG A 484 6.06 -19.06 15.23
CA ARG A 484 7.39 -18.95 15.84
C ARG A 484 7.83 -20.25 16.51
N ALA A 485 6.94 -20.94 17.20
CA ALA A 485 7.25 -22.20 17.86
C ALA A 485 7.54 -23.33 16.85
N ALA A 486 6.73 -23.44 15.80
CA ALA A 486 6.90 -24.44 14.74
C ALA A 486 8.24 -24.26 14.03
N HIS A 487 8.55 -23.04 13.58
CA HIS A 487 9.80 -22.72 12.89
C HIS A 487 11.04 -22.89 13.79
N ALA A 488 10.92 -22.62 15.09
CA ALA A 488 12.02 -22.83 16.04
C ALA A 488 12.27 -24.33 16.32
N CYS A 489 11.22 -25.16 16.25
CA CYS A 489 11.35 -26.60 16.44
C CYS A 489 11.93 -27.29 15.19
N ASN A 490 11.46 -26.89 14.02
CA ASN A 490 11.94 -27.41 12.74
C ASN A 490 11.87 -26.31 11.66
N GLU A 491 13.02 -25.91 11.13
CA GLU A 491 13.11 -24.91 10.05
C GLU A 491 12.38 -25.31 8.76
N ARG A 492 12.07 -26.61 8.60
CA ARG A 492 11.30 -27.13 7.46
C ARG A 492 9.79 -27.19 7.72
N ALA A 493 9.34 -26.92 8.94
CA ALA A 493 7.93 -26.94 9.27
C ALA A 493 7.20 -25.81 8.52
N LEU A 494 6.11 -26.16 7.84
CA LEU A 494 5.23 -25.19 7.18
C LEU A 494 4.01 -24.91 8.05
N VAL A 495 3.77 -23.65 8.35
CA VAL A 495 2.57 -23.19 9.04
C VAL A 495 1.53 -22.82 8.00
N VAL A 496 0.44 -23.58 7.98
CA VAL A 496 -0.66 -23.47 7.02
C VAL A 496 -1.89 -22.97 7.74
N VAL A 497 -2.52 -21.90 7.25
CA VAL A 497 -3.72 -21.33 7.86
C VAL A 497 -4.89 -21.34 6.89
N ASP A 498 -5.99 -21.98 7.28
CA ASP A 498 -7.30 -21.83 6.66
C ASP A 498 -7.91 -20.49 7.12
N ASN A 499 -8.02 -19.53 6.20
CA ASN A 499 -8.54 -18.19 6.45
C ASN A 499 -9.99 -18.01 5.98
N THR A 500 -10.67 -19.11 5.65
CA THR A 500 -11.98 -19.07 4.98
C THR A 500 -13.05 -18.28 5.77
N MET A 501 -12.97 -18.27 7.10
CA MET A 501 -13.96 -17.62 7.99
C MET A 501 -13.85 -16.09 8.03
N LEU A 502 -12.71 -15.51 7.67
CA LEU A 502 -12.46 -14.07 7.72
C LEU A 502 -12.23 -13.45 6.34
N SER A 503 -11.69 -14.24 5.40
CA SER A 503 -11.17 -13.79 4.11
C SER A 503 -10.02 -12.76 4.25
N PRO A 504 -9.34 -12.38 3.14
CA PRO A 504 -8.27 -11.41 3.16
C PRO A 504 -8.78 -10.02 3.56
N MET A 505 -10.09 -9.79 3.50
CA MET A 505 -10.71 -8.54 3.95
C MET A 505 -10.45 -8.30 5.44
N LEU A 506 -10.54 -9.33 6.27
CA LEU A 506 -10.49 -9.18 7.73
C LEU A 506 -9.18 -9.71 8.34
N PHE A 507 -8.52 -10.68 7.73
CA PHE A 507 -7.26 -11.22 8.26
C PHE A 507 -6.34 -11.71 7.14
N ASN A 508 -5.03 -11.45 7.27
CA ASN A 508 -4.00 -11.96 6.36
C ASN A 508 -3.02 -12.81 7.17
N PRO A 509 -3.15 -14.15 7.21
CA PRO A 509 -2.30 -14.99 8.05
C PRO A 509 -0.81 -14.91 7.71
N LEU A 510 -0.48 -14.66 6.45
CA LEU A 510 0.91 -14.50 6.00
C LEU A 510 1.64 -13.34 6.70
N ASP A 511 0.90 -12.31 7.14
CA ASP A 511 1.45 -11.17 7.88
C ASP A 511 1.82 -11.54 9.33
N THR A 512 1.32 -12.68 9.82
CA THR A 512 1.55 -13.19 11.18
C THR A 512 2.60 -14.30 11.26
N GLY A 513 3.29 -14.59 10.15
CA GLY A 513 4.34 -15.62 10.08
C GLY A 513 3.89 -16.97 9.55
N ALA A 514 2.66 -17.09 9.03
CA ALA A 514 2.27 -18.28 8.28
C ALA A 514 3.03 -18.38 6.94
N ASP A 515 3.36 -19.60 6.51
CA ASP A 515 4.03 -19.87 5.24
C ASP A 515 3.02 -19.97 4.08
N ILE A 516 1.86 -20.53 4.38
CA ILE A 516 0.76 -20.74 3.44
C ILE A 516 -0.54 -20.27 4.10
N ALA A 517 -1.29 -19.42 3.39
CA ALA A 517 -2.69 -19.15 3.70
C ALA A 517 -3.54 -19.74 2.58
N TYR A 518 -4.62 -20.45 2.91
CA TYR A 518 -5.56 -20.93 1.91
C TYR A 518 -7.00 -20.62 2.31
N GLU A 519 -7.87 -20.55 1.31
CA GLU A 519 -9.29 -20.27 1.49
C GLU A 519 -10.14 -21.11 0.55
N SER A 520 -11.32 -21.50 1.02
CA SER A 520 -12.39 -21.94 0.13
C SER A 520 -12.99 -20.72 -0.56
N GLY A 521 -12.58 -20.48 -1.81
CA GLY A 521 -13.13 -19.43 -2.68
C GLY A 521 -14.64 -19.55 -2.93
N THR A 522 -15.22 -20.73 -2.68
CA THR A 522 -16.67 -21.00 -2.61
C THR A 522 -17.43 -20.10 -1.62
N LYS A 523 -16.76 -19.57 -0.59
CA LYS A 523 -17.37 -18.85 0.53
C LYS A 523 -17.39 -17.34 0.27
N TYR A 524 -16.77 -16.53 1.14
CA TYR A 524 -16.78 -15.07 1.04
C TYR A 524 -16.17 -14.53 -0.26
N LEU A 525 -15.14 -15.18 -0.82
CA LEU A 525 -14.49 -14.69 -2.05
C LEU A 525 -15.46 -14.68 -3.23
N SER A 526 -16.18 -15.77 -3.50
CA SER A 526 -17.30 -15.77 -4.46
C SER A 526 -18.46 -14.96 -3.90
N GLY A 527 -19.04 -15.39 -2.79
CA GLY A 527 -20.17 -14.74 -2.13
C GLY A 527 -21.54 -14.97 -2.76
N HIS A 528 -21.67 -15.83 -3.77
CA HIS A 528 -22.92 -15.94 -4.57
C HIS A 528 -23.47 -17.38 -4.74
N HIS A 529 -22.91 -18.38 -4.06
CA HIS A 529 -23.35 -19.80 -4.15
C HIS A 529 -23.38 -20.41 -5.56
N ASP A 530 -22.57 -19.89 -6.49
CA ASP A 530 -22.62 -20.26 -7.90
C ASP A 530 -21.38 -21.02 -8.40
N ILE A 531 -20.31 -21.09 -7.59
CA ILE A 531 -19.07 -21.78 -7.95
C ILE A 531 -18.42 -22.49 -6.77
N MET A 532 -17.58 -23.47 -7.06
CA MET A 532 -16.58 -23.98 -6.13
C MET A 532 -15.20 -23.47 -6.52
N ALA A 533 -14.42 -23.07 -5.52
CA ALA A 533 -13.04 -22.67 -5.73
C ALA A 533 -12.21 -22.86 -4.46
N GLY A 534 -10.90 -22.98 -4.65
CA GLY A 534 -9.88 -22.90 -3.60
C GLY A 534 -8.79 -21.93 -4.03
N VAL A 535 -8.25 -21.20 -3.06
CA VAL A 535 -7.16 -20.24 -3.27
C VAL A 535 -6.04 -20.60 -2.32
N ILE A 536 -4.81 -20.67 -2.82
CA ILE A 536 -3.60 -20.90 -2.02
C ILE A 536 -2.70 -19.68 -2.21
N ALA A 537 -2.19 -19.11 -1.13
CA ALA A 537 -1.29 -17.97 -1.12
C ALA A 537 -0.03 -18.27 -0.30
N CYS A 538 1.13 -17.84 -0.78
CA CYS A 538 2.41 -18.04 -0.11
C CYS A 538 3.42 -16.93 -0.42
N ASN A 539 4.40 -16.75 0.47
CA ASN A 539 5.42 -15.72 0.33
C ASN A 539 6.75 -16.19 -0.28
N HIS A 540 6.95 -17.50 -0.41
CA HIS A 540 8.19 -18.05 -0.97
C HIS A 540 7.97 -18.52 -2.41
N ALA A 541 8.70 -17.92 -3.37
CA ALA A 541 8.59 -18.26 -4.79
C ALA A 541 8.79 -19.76 -5.05
N GLN A 542 9.79 -20.37 -4.42
CA GLN A 542 10.07 -21.80 -4.52
C GLN A 542 8.94 -22.68 -3.99
N LEU A 543 8.26 -22.25 -2.93
CA LEU A 543 7.09 -22.97 -2.39
C LEU A 543 5.92 -22.86 -3.37
N GLY A 544 5.69 -21.67 -3.92
CA GLY A 544 4.72 -21.43 -4.97
C GLY A 544 4.96 -22.29 -6.22
N ASP A 545 6.22 -22.49 -6.63
CA ASP A 545 6.57 -23.37 -7.76
C ASP A 545 6.26 -24.83 -7.49
N LYS A 546 6.52 -25.32 -6.25
CA LYS A 546 6.16 -26.68 -5.84
C LYS A 546 4.64 -26.89 -5.87
N LEU A 547 3.88 -25.95 -5.30
CA LEU A 547 2.42 -25.99 -5.30
C LEU A 547 1.86 -25.95 -6.72
N TYR A 548 2.39 -25.06 -7.58
CA TYR A 548 2.03 -24.99 -8.99
C TYR A 548 2.32 -26.29 -9.74
N ALA A 549 3.50 -26.90 -9.54
CA ALA A 549 3.85 -28.16 -10.17
C ALA A 549 2.85 -29.26 -9.81
N THR A 550 2.43 -29.33 -8.54
CA THR A 550 1.39 -30.24 -8.07
C THR A 550 0.04 -29.97 -8.75
N ILE A 551 -0.42 -28.71 -8.80
CA ILE A 551 -1.68 -28.33 -9.46
C ILE A 551 -1.69 -28.74 -10.94
N ASN A 552 -0.58 -28.46 -11.64
CA ASN A 552 -0.46 -28.80 -13.04
C ASN A 552 -0.46 -30.32 -13.26
N ALA A 553 0.24 -31.08 -12.41
CA ALA A 553 0.33 -32.53 -12.48
C ALA A 553 -1.00 -33.23 -12.16
N THR A 554 -1.75 -32.75 -11.15
CA THR A 554 -3.05 -33.33 -10.78
C THR A 554 -4.20 -32.80 -11.63
N GLY A 555 -4.01 -31.68 -12.32
CA GLY A 555 -5.01 -31.08 -13.18
C GLY A 555 -6.16 -30.40 -12.44
N CYS A 556 -5.94 -29.98 -11.18
CA CYS A 556 -6.98 -29.39 -10.33
C CYS A 556 -7.10 -27.86 -10.41
N GLY A 557 -6.39 -27.21 -11.35
CA GLY A 557 -6.45 -25.76 -11.54
C GLY A 557 -7.87 -25.27 -11.86
N LEU A 558 -8.23 -24.07 -11.38
CA LEU A 558 -9.58 -23.51 -11.55
C LEU A 558 -9.91 -23.27 -13.03
N GLY A 559 -11.15 -23.55 -13.43
CA GLY A 559 -11.63 -23.34 -14.79
C GLY A 559 -11.77 -21.85 -15.14
N PRO A 560 -11.67 -21.44 -16.43
CA PRO A 560 -11.73 -20.02 -16.81
C PRO A 560 -13.05 -19.32 -16.45
N GLN A 561 -14.18 -20.04 -16.54
CA GLN A 561 -15.50 -19.49 -16.19
C GLN A 561 -15.60 -19.23 -14.67
N ASP A 562 -15.20 -20.20 -13.86
CA ASP A 562 -15.21 -20.07 -12.40
C ASP A 562 -14.19 -19.03 -11.93
N ALA A 563 -13.03 -18.93 -12.60
CA ALA A 563 -12.06 -17.88 -12.32
C ALA A 563 -12.63 -16.47 -12.57
N PHE A 564 -13.40 -16.30 -13.65
CA PHE A 564 -14.10 -15.06 -13.92
C PHE A 564 -15.19 -14.75 -12.88
N LEU A 565 -16.01 -15.74 -12.52
CA LEU A 565 -17.06 -15.57 -11.50
C LEU A 565 -16.47 -15.25 -10.13
N LEU A 566 -15.38 -15.92 -9.74
CA LEU A 566 -14.67 -15.64 -8.49
C LEU A 566 -14.13 -14.21 -8.48
N MET A 567 -13.50 -13.78 -9.57
CA MET A 567 -13.00 -12.41 -9.72
C MET A 567 -14.14 -11.38 -9.61
N ARG A 568 -15.31 -11.67 -10.21
CA ARG A 568 -16.50 -10.83 -10.08
C ARG A 568 -16.98 -10.74 -8.63
N GLY A 569 -17.00 -11.87 -7.91
CA GLY A 569 -17.35 -11.93 -6.49
C GLY A 569 -16.41 -11.12 -5.60
N VAL A 570 -15.10 -11.23 -5.82
CA VAL A 570 -14.06 -10.53 -5.06
C VAL A 570 -14.26 -9.01 -5.11
N LYS A 571 -14.71 -8.46 -6.24
CA LYS A 571 -14.93 -7.01 -6.40
C LYS A 571 -15.99 -6.43 -5.46
N THR A 572 -16.93 -7.24 -4.96
CA THR A 572 -17.94 -6.80 -3.99
C THR A 572 -17.67 -7.27 -2.56
N LEU A 573 -16.53 -7.91 -2.31
CA LEU A 573 -16.18 -8.48 -1.00
C LEU A 573 -16.22 -7.46 0.12
N ALA A 574 -15.68 -6.25 -0.09
CA ALA A 574 -15.64 -5.22 0.96
C ALA A 574 -17.04 -4.84 1.45
N ILE A 575 -17.94 -4.49 0.52
CA ILE A 575 -19.30 -4.04 0.86
C ILE A 575 -20.17 -5.18 1.41
N ARG A 576 -19.97 -6.42 0.91
CA ARG A 576 -20.66 -7.60 1.44
C ARG A 576 -20.21 -7.87 2.87
N MET A 577 -18.91 -7.92 3.11
CA MET A 577 -18.35 -8.21 4.42
C MET A 577 -18.71 -7.13 5.45
N GLU A 578 -18.74 -5.85 5.08
CA GLU A 578 -19.17 -4.76 5.96
C GLU A 578 -20.64 -4.94 6.41
N LYS A 579 -21.54 -5.19 5.47
CA LYS A 579 -22.97 -5.40 5.76
C LYS A 579 -23.20 -6.69 6.56
N GLN A 580 -22.54 -7.78 6.18
CA GLN A 580 -22.62 -9.06 6.88
C GLN A 580 -22.13 -8.96 8.33
N GLN A 581 -21.01 -8.28 8.58
CA GLN A 581 -20.51 -8.05 9.95
C GLN A 581 -21.46 -7.19 10.77
N THR A 582 -22.01 -6.12 10.18
CA THR A 582 -22.98 -5.25 10.85
C THR A 582 -24.22 -6.02 11.26
N ASN A 583 -24.74 -6.85 10.34
CA ASN A 583 -25.89 -7.71 10.62
C ASN A 583 -25.56 -8.76 11.69
N ALA A 584 -24.40 -9.41 11.59
CA ALA A 584 -23.97 -10.44 12.53
C ALA A 584 -23.78 -9.90 13.95
N GLN A 585 -23.21 -8.69 14.10
CA GLN A 585 -23.08 -8.04 15.40
C GLN A 585 -24.45 -7.83 16.07
N ARG A 586 -25.42 -7.27 15.33
CA ARG A 586 -26.78 -7.03 15.86
C ARG A 586 -27.48 -8.33 16.26
N ILE A 587 -27.34 -9.39 15.46
CA ILE A 587 -27.94 -10.70 15.76
C ILE A 587 -27.24 -11.37 16.95
N ALA A 588 -25.92 -11.26 17.05
CA ALA A 588 -25.17 -11.77 18.19
C ALA A 588 -25.59 -11.09 19.50
N GLU A 589 -25.70 -9.75 19.49
CA GLU A 589 -26.18 -8.95 20.63
C GLU A 589 -27.64 -9.28 20.98
N PHE A 590 -28.51 -9.43 19.97
CA PHE A 590 -29.88 -9.89 20.16
C PHE A 590 -29.92 -11.24 20.89
N LEU A 591 -29.20 -12.25 20.41
CA LEU A 591 -29.18 -13.58 21.04
C LEU A 591 -28.60 -13.54 22.46
N GLU A 592 -27.49 -12.82 22.67
CA GLU A 592 -26.83 -12.70 23.98
C GLU A 592 -27.71 -11.98 25.00
N SER A 593 -28.37 -10.88 24.60
CA SER A 593 -29.27 -10.11 25.47
C SER A 593 -30.51 -10.90 25.90
N HIS A 594 -30.87 -11.94 25.15
CA HIS A 594 -31.99 -12.83 25.45
C HIS A 594 -31.58 -14.14 26.14
N GLY A 595 -30.34 -14.25 26.62
CA GLY A 595 -29.89 -15.33 27.49
C GLY A 595 -29.27 -16.54 26.79
N PHE A 596 -29.13 -16.51 25.46
CA PHE A 596 -28.42 -17.58 24.74
C PHE A 596 -26.92 -17.46 24.93
N ARG A 597 -26.25 -18.61 25.03
CA ARG A 597 -24.78 -18.64 24.99
C ARG A 597 -24.31 -18.50 23.55
N VAL A 598 -23.79 -17.32 23.21
CA VAL A 598 -23.34 -16.99 21.86
C VAL A 598 -21.82 -17.11 21.72
N ARG A 599 -21.37 -17.66 20.60
CA ARG A 599 -19.98 -17.74 20.16
C ARG A 599 -19.80 -16.83 18.96
N TYR A 600 -19.28 -15.63 19.21
CA TYR A 600 -18.96 -14.66 18.16
C TYR A 600 -17.79 -13.77 18.61
N PRO A 601 -16.71 -13.61 17.83
CA PRO A 601 -15.54 -12.83 18.25
C PRO A 601 -15.82 -11.33 18.39
N GLY A 602 -16.96 -10.85 17.88
CA GLY A 602 -17.42 -9.46 18.07
C GLY A 602 -18.01 -9.19 19.45
N LEU A 603 -18.37 -10.21 20.23
CA LEU A 603 -18.88 -10.06 21.60
C LEU A 603 -17.73 -10.07 22.61
N LYS A 604 -17.74 -9.15 23.57
CA LYS A 604 -16.74 -9.09 24.66
C LYS A 604 -16.74 -10.33 25.56
N SER A 605 -17.85 -11.08 25.57
CA SER A 605 -17.97 -12.36 26.28
C SER A 605 -17.17 -13.49 25.63
N HIS A 606 -16.71 -13.31 24.39
CA HIS A 606 -15.93 -14.32 23.69
C HIS A 606 -14.57 -14.54 24.38
N PRO A 607 -14.19 -15.79 24.72
CA PRO A 607 -12.99 -16.05 25.53
C PRO A 607 -11.69 -15.51 24.92
N GLN A 608 -11.63 -15.44 23.58
CA GLN A 608 -10.48 -14.93 22.83
C GLN A 608 -10.73 -13.57 22.17
N TYR A 609 -11.63 -12.72 22.72
CA TYR A 609 -11.97 -11.41 22.16
C TYR A 609 -10.72 -10.54 21.91
N ASP A 610 -9.89 -10.33 22.94
CA ASP A 610 -8.70 -9.47 22.82
C ASP A 610 -7.68 -10.02 21.83
N LEU A 611 -7.49 -11.36 21.81
CA LEU A 611 -6.62 -12.01 20.84
C LEU A 611 -7.12 -11.81 19.41
N HIS A 612 -8.42 -11.96 19.16
CA HIS A 612 -9.02 -11.75 17.84
C HIS A 612 -8.73 -10.34 17.32
N TRP A 613 -9.02 -9.31 18.13
CA TRP A 613 -8.83 -7.91 17.76
C TRP A 613 -7.36 -7.48 17.70
N SER A 614 -6.43 -8.27 18.25
CA SER A 614 -4.99 -8.04 18.08
C SER A 614 -4.48 -8.36 16.67
N MET A 615 -5.22 -9.16 15.89
CA MET A 615 -4.77 -9.65 14.58
C MET A 615 -5.76 -9.41 13.43
N ALA A 616 -7.06 -9.38 13.72
CA ALA A 616 -8.12 -9.23 12.71
C ALA A 616 -8.65 -7.79 12.65
N ARG A 617 -9.14 -7.39 11.48
CA ARG A 617 -9.76 -6.08 11.20
C ARG A 617 -11.27 -6.07 11.44
N GLY A 618 -11.85 -7.21 11.83
CA GLY A 618 -13.28 -7.36 12.05
C GLY A 618 -13.66 -8.78 12.48
N ALA A 619 -14.88 -8.94 12.96
CA ALA A 619 -15.36 -10.17 13.61
C ALA A 619 -15.85 -11.27 12.65
N GLY A 620 -16.06 -10.94 11.37
CA GLY A 620 -16.66 -11.86 10.40
C GLY A 620 -18.18 -11.94 10.53
N ALA A 621 -18.82 -12.91 9.88
CA ALA A 621 -20.29 -13.00 9.84
C ALA A 621 -20.83 -14.41 10.06
N VAL A 622 -20.02 -15.25 10.70
CA VAL A 622 -20.45 -16.55 11.19
C VAL A 622 -20.46 -16.48 12.70
N LEU A 623 -21.58 -16.84 13.30
CA LEU A 623 -21.76 -16.97 14.74
C LEU A 623 -22.44 -18.31 15.05
N SER A 624 -22.30 -18.77 16.28
CA SER A 624 -23.00 -19.96 16.75
C SER A 624 -23.62 -19.70 18.11
N PHE A 625 -24.70 -20.39 18.45
CA PHE A 625 -25.28 -20.34 19.80
C PHE A 625 -25.76 -21.71 20.24
N GLU A 626 -25.82 -21.91 21.56
CA GLU A 626 -26.27 -23.14 22.22
C GLU A 626 -27.67 -22.92 22.81
N THR A 627 -28.50 -23.96 22.79
CA THR A 627 -29.90 -23.92 23.30
C THR A 627 -30.09 -24.81 24.53
N GLY A 628 -29.13 -25.68 24.83
CA GLY A 628 -29.22 -26.70 25.87
C GLY A 628 -30.02 -27.95 25.49
N ASP A 629 -30.75 -27.93 24.36
CA ASP A 629 -31.58 -29.06 23.91
C ASP A 629 -31.53 -29.23 22.38
N VAL A 630 -31.08 -30.41 21.95
CA VAL A 630 -30.99 -30.78 20.52
C VAL A 630 -32.35 -30.74 19.83
N ALA A 631 -33.42 -31.18 20.49
CA ALA A 631 -34.76 -31.18 19.92
C ALA A 631 -35.31 -29.76 19.80
N LEU A 632 -34.97 -28.88 20.75
CA LEU A 632 -35.27 -27.45 20.66
C LEU A 632 -34.54 -26.82 19.49
N SER A 633 -33.24 -27.10 19.33
CA SER A 633 -32.47 -26.58 18.20
C SER A 633 -33.03 -26.99 16.85
N GLU A 634 -33.44 -28.26 16.72
CA GLU A 634 -34.09 -28.77 15.50
C GLU A 634 -35.36 -27.98 15.18
N ARG A 635 -36.24 -27.77 16.17
CA ARG A 635 -37.46 -26.96 15.98
C ARG A 635 -37.15 -25.51 15.58
N ILE A 636 -36.13 -24.88 16.16
CA ILE A 636 -35.72 -23.50 15.79
C ILE A 636 -35.26 -23.46 14.33
N VAL A 637 -34.39 -24.39 13.93
CA VAL A 637 -33.84 -24.45 12.57
C VAL A 637 -34.93 -24.70 11.54
N GLU A 638 -35.90 -25.56 11.84
CA GLU A 638 -37.03 -25.87 10.93
C GLU A 638 -38.12 -24.80 10.88
N ALA A 639 -38.23 -23.96 11.91
CA ALA A 639 -39.25 -22.90 11.98
C ALA A 639 -38.83 -21.60 11.26
N ALA A 640 -37.53 -21.36 11.06
CA ALA A 640 -37.04 -20.16 10.39
C ALA A 640 -37.36 -20.18 8.88
N HIS A 641 -37.81 -19.06 8.33
CA HIS A 641 -38.28 -18.96 6.93
C HIS A 641 -37.28 -18.22 6.03
N LEU A 642 -36.70 -17.12 6.50
CA LEU A 642 -35.67 -16.36 5.78
C LEU A 642 -34.31 -17.05 5.86
N TRP A 643 -34.05 -17.74 6.97
CA TRP A 643 -32.82 -18.49 7.17
C TRP A 643 -32.89 -19.83 6.44
N ALA A 644 -32.17 -19.95 5.31
CA ALA A 644 -32.19 -21.19 4.55
C ALA A 644 -31.40 -22.29 5.28
N ILE A 645 -32.03 -23.46 5.47
CA ILE A 645 -31.37 -24.65 6.01
C ILE A 645 -30.40 -25.17 4.95
N SER A 646 -29.11 -24.88 5.13
CA SER A 646 -28.09 -25.29 4.16
C SER A 646 -26.72 -25.46 4.80
N VAL A 647 -25.93 -26.34 4.20
CA VAL A 647 -24.49 -26.41 4.47
C VAL A 647 -23.77 -25.35 3.63
N SER A 648 -22.67 -24.79 4.16
CA SER A 648 -21.91 -23.64 3.62
C SER A 648 -22.13 -22.34 4.41
N PHE A 649 -21.41 -21.29 4.01
CA PHE A 649 -21.45 -19.94 4.58
C PHE A 649 -20.79 -18.95 3.62
N GLY A 650 -20.87 -17.66 3.94
CA GLY A 650 -20.14 -16.59 3.26
C GLY A 650 -20.83 -16.03 2.01
N CYS A 651 -22.08 -16.43 1.75
CA CYS A 651 -22.90 -15.90 0.67
C CYS A 651 -23.73 -14.70 1.12
N VAL A 652 -24.29 -13.98 0.14
CA VAL A 652 -25.24 -12.88 0.36
C VAL A 652 -26.52 -13.32 1.09
N ASN A 653 -26.89 -14.60 1.03
CA ASN A 653 -28.05 -15.15 1.72
C ASN A 653 -27.71 -15.69 3.11
N SER A 654 -28.61 -15.46 4.06
CA SER A 654 -28.53 -15.95 5.43
C SER A 654 -28.86 -17.44 5.54
N LEU A 655 -28.02 -18.20 6.26
CA LEU A 655 -28.15 -19.65 6.42
C LEU A 655 -28.18 -20.03 7.89
N ILE A 656 -28.94 -21.08 8.20
CA ILE A 656 -29.02 -21.70 9.52
C ILE A 656 -28.71 -23.19 9.39
N SER A 657 -27.99 -23.75 10.35
CA SER A 657 -27.65 -25.18 10.33
C SER A 657 -27.34 -25.71 11.72
N MET A 658 -27.49 -27.03 11.90
CA MET A 658 -26.99 -27.76 13.06
C MET A 658 -25.71 -28.53 12.65
N PRO A 659 -24.51 -28.03 12.98
CA PRO A 659 -23.24 -28.62 12.53
C PRO A 659 -23.12 -30.12 12.81
N CYS A 660 -23.43 -30.58 14.02
CA CYS A 660 -23.27 -31.98 14.44
C CYS A 660 -24.20 -32.97 13.69
N ARG A 661 -25.34 -32.50 13.20
CA ARG A 661 -26.29 -33.29 12.38
C ARG A 661 -26.08 -33.15 10.87
N MET A 662 -25.38 -32.10 10.43
CA MET A 662 -25.19 -31.79 9.01
C MET A 662 -23.70 -31.84 8.63
N SER A 663 -23.01 -30.69 8.67
CA SER A 663 -21.64 -30.56 8.14
C SER A 663 -20.57 -31.39 8.87
N HIS A 664 -20.78 -31.69 10.15
CA HIS A 664 -19.86 -32.45 11.00
C HIS A 664 -20.40 -33.84 11.36
N ALA A 665 -21.49 -34.28 10.73
CA ALA A 665 -22.06 -35.62 10.94
C ALA A 665 -21.08 -36.76 10.59
N SER A 666 -20.06 -36.48 9.76
CA SER A 666 -19.02 -37.44 9.40
C SER A 666 -17.96 -37.70 10.50
N ILE A 667 -17.90 -36.87 11.54
CA ILE A 667 -17.08 -37.13 12.73
C ILE A 667 -17.91 -38.02 13.65
N ASP A 668 -17.38 -39.14 14.14
CA ASP A 668 -18.14 -40.03 15.01
C ASP A 668 -18.49 -39.37 16.35
N ALA A 669 -19.59 -39.81 16.97
CA ALA A 669 -20.12 -39.18 18.19
C ALA A 669 -19.13 -39.22 19.37
N LYS A 670 -18.29 -40.25 19.45
CA LYS A 670 -17.26 -40.35 20.50
C LYS A 670 -16.21 -39.26 20.31
N THR A 671 -15.69 -39.11 19.10
CA THR A 671 -14.74 -38.05 18.76
C THR A 671 -15.34 -36.64 18.95
N ARG A 672 -16.62 -36.42 18.63
CA ARG A 672 -17.29 -35.14 18.90
C ARG A 672 -17.39 -34.83 20.40
N ALA A 673 -17.72 -35.84 21.20
CA ALA A 673 -17.77 -35.71 22.66
C ALA A 673 -16.38 -35.43 23.26
N GLU A 674 -15.33 -36.12 22.79
CA GLU A 674 -13.94 -35.86 23.19
C GLU A 674 -13.49 -34.42 22.87
N ARG A 675 -13.99 -33.87 21.76
CA ARG A 675 -13.74 -32.48 21.32
C ARG A 675 -14.67 -31.44 21.95
N GLN A 676 -15.54 -31.86 22.85
CA GLN A 676 -16.52 -30.99 23.54
C GLN A 676 -17.39 -30.19 22.56
N MET A 677 -17.80 -30.80 21.44
CA MET A 677 -18.72 -30.20 20.49
C MET A 677 -20.17 -30.32 21.00
N PRO A 678 -20.86 -29.22 21.31
CA PRO A 678 -22.27 -29.28 21.74
C PRO A 678 -23.15 -29.79 20.59
N GLU A 679 -23.98 -30.81 20.83
CA GLU A 679 -24.87 -31.39 19.81
C GLU A 679 -26.06 -30.47 19.47
N ASP A 680 -26.39 -29.57 20.40
CA ASP A 680 -27.46 -28.56 20.31
C ASP A 680 -27.01 -27.27 19.60
N ILE A 681 -25.73 -27.15 19.23
CA ILE A 681 -25.20 -25.92 18.63
C ILE A 681 -25.90 -25.60 17.30
N ILE A 682 -26.36 -24.36 17.17
CA ILE A 682 -26.86 -23.78 15.92
C ILE A 682 -25.79 -22.84 15.39
N ARG A 683 -25.46 -22.97 14.10
CA ARG A 683 -24.59 -22.03 13.39
C ARG A 683 -25.43 -21.14 12.48
N LEU A 684 -25.27 -19.83 12.63
CA LEU A 684 -25.82 -18.81 11.76
C LEU A 684 -24.73 -18.24 10.85
N CYS A 685 -25.01 -18.23 9.56
CA CYS A 685 -24.16 -17.62 8.55
C CYS A 685 -24.91 -16.40 8.03
N VAL A 686 -24.52 -15.21 8.47
CA VAL A 686 -25.32 -14.00 8.26
C VAL A 686 -25.05 -13.39 6.89
N GLY A 687 -26.12 -13.15 6.14
CA GLY A 687 -26.12 -12.54 4.82
C GLY A 687 -26.25 -11.01 4.85
N ILE A 688 -26.63 -10.43 3.73
CA ILE A 688 -26.76 -8.98 3.54
C ILE A 688 -28.21 -8.49 3.53
N GLU A 689 -29.17 -9.35 3.91
CA GLU A 689 -30.57 -8.97 4.03
C GLU A 689 -30.77 -7.81 5.03
N ASP A 690 -32.00 -7.29 5.06
CA ASP A 690 -32.38 -6.41 6.16
C ASP A 690 -32.28 -7.18 7.48
N VAL A 691 -31.60 -6.58 8.44
CA VAL A 691 -31.28 -7.24 9.70
C VAL A 691 -32.48 -7.27 10.63
N ASP A 692 -33.39 -6.31 10.53
CA ASP A 692 -34.61 -6.30 11.33
C ASP A 692 -35.53 -7.45 10.89
N ASP A 693 -35.60 -7.72 9.58
CA ASP A 693 -36.30 -8.89 9.04
C ASP A 693 -35.66 -10.22 9.51
N LEU A 694 -34.33 -10.32 9.50
CA LEU A 694 -33.62 -11.51 9.97
C LEU A 694 -33.83 -11.77 11.46
N ILE A 695 -33.83 -10.70 12.28
CA ILE A 695 -34.08 -10.78 13.72
C ILE A 695 -35.55 -11.13 13.99
N ASP A 696 -36.51 -10.53 13.28
CA ASP A 696 -37.93 -10.86 13.44
C ASP A 696 -38.19 -12.33 13.10
N ASP A 697 -37.64 -12.81 11.99
CA ASP A 697 -37.82 -14.20 11.59
C ASP A 697 -37.19 -15.19 12.59
N LEU A 698 -35.98 -14.89 13.07
CA LEU A 698 -35.32 -15.69 14.10
C LEU A 698 -36.09 -15.64 15.43
N SER A 699 -36.60 -14.47 15.82
CA SER A 699 -37.42 -14.27 17.02
C SER A 699 -38.69 -15.12 16.97
N ARG A 700 -39.42 -15.10 15.85
CA ARG A 700 -40.61 -15.96 15.65
C ARG A 700 -40.26 -17.44 15.72
N ALA A 701 -39.15 -17.86 15.12
CA ALA A 701 -38.69 -19.24 15.17
C ALA A 701 -38.36 -19.68 16.61
N LEU A 702 -37.69 -18.83 17.39
CA LEU A 702 -37.41 -19.06 18.81
C LEU A 702 -38.70 -19.20 19.64
N VAL A 703 -39.69 -18.33 19.43
CA VAL A 703 -40.99 -18.40 20.13
C VAL A 703 -41.76 -19.66 19.75
N GLN A 704 -41.87 -19.97 18.45
CA GLN A 704 -42.59 -21.14 17.96
C GLN A 704 -41.98 -22.45 18.44
N ALA A 705 -40.65 -22.51 18.55
CA ALA A 705 -39.95 -23.69 19.07
C ALA A 705 -40.10 -23.89 20.58
N GLY A 706 -40.60 -22.88 21.31
CA GLY A 706 -40.64 -22.85 22.76
C GLY A 706 -39.26 -22.57 23.39
N ALA A 707 -38.37 -21.90 22.67
CA ALA A 707 -37.02 -21.57 23.14
C ALA A 707 -37.00 -20.40 24.13
N VAL A 708 -38.07 -19.60 24.12
CA VAL A 708 -38.20 -18.36 24.88
C VAL A 708 -39.58 -18.29 25.54
N ALA A 709 -39.65 -17.73 26.75
CA ALA A 709 -40.89 -17.37 27.41
C ALA A 709 -41.24 -15.91 27.10
N LEU A 710 -42.50 -15.66 26.74
CA LEU A 710 -43.06 -14.32 26.62
C LEU A 710 -43.70 -13.95 27.96
N ASN A 711 -42.95 -13.24 28.81
CA ASN A 711 -43.44 -12.76 30.10
C ASN A 711 -43.78 -11.27 30.01
N ILE A 712 -44.50 -10.75 31.03
CA ILE A 712 -44.81 -9.31 31.15
C ILE A 712 -43.52 -8.46 31.14
N ASP A 713 -42.39 -9.04 31.57
CA ASP A 713 -41.08 -8.38 31.69
C ASP A 713 -40.17 -8.51 30.44
N GLY A 714 -40.54 -9.31 29.42
CA GLY A 714 -39.76 -9.39 28.17
C GLY A 714 -39.69 -10.77 27.49
N PHE A 715 -38.80 -10.86 26.49
CA PHE A 715 -38.44 -12.05 25.71
C PHE A 715 -37.19 -12.67 26.33
N HIS A 716 -37.21 -13.89 26.87
CA HIS A 716 -36.04 -14.50 27.52
C HIS A 716 -35.92 -15.99 27.20
N ALA A 717 -34.69 -16.49 26.99
CA ALA A 717 -34.42 -17.91 26.76
C ALA A 717 -34.89 -18.76 27.95
N ASN A 718 -35.49 -19.90 27.65
CA ASN A 718 -35.95 -20.84 28.66
C ASN A 718 -34.76 -21.62 29.24
N ASP A 719 -34.63 -21.63 30.57
CA ASP A 719 -33.61 -22.43 31.24
C ASP A 719 -33.89 -23.94 31.02
N ALA A 720 -32.91 -24.65 30.46
CA ALA A 720 -32.99 -26.10 30.22
C ALA A 720 -33.24 -26.93 31.50
N ASN A 721 -33.07 -26.34 32.69
CA ASN A 721 -33.32 -26.97 33.98
C ASN A 721 -34.76 -26.85 34.50
N GLU A 722 -35.61 -25.97 33.96
CA GLU A 722 -37.00 -25.85 34.41
C GLU A 722 -37.97 -26.75 33.63
N ALA A 723 -37.59 -27.22 32.43
CA ALA A 723 -38.41 -28.10 31.60
C ALA A 723 -38.57 -29.54 32.14
N ASN A 724 -37.94 -29.88 33.27
CA ASN A 724 -38.01 -31.21 33.91
C ASN A 724 -38.60 -31.19 35.34
N ALA A 725 -39.32 -30.14 35.74
CA ALA A 725 -40.17 -30.22 36.92
C ALA A 725 -41.41 -31.07 36.57
N PRO A 726 -41.64 -32.24 37.18
CA PRO A 726 -42.86 -33.00 36.94
C PRO A 726 -44.05 -32.15 37.39
N GLU A 727 -45.10 -32.10 36.56
CA GLU A 727 -46.41 -31.58 36.94
C GLU A 727 -46.80 -32.17 38.30
N ALA A 728 -46.71 -31.36 39.35
CA ALA A 728 -47.24 -31.70 40.64
C ALA A 728 -48.77 -31.66 40.52
N ALA A 729 -49.36 -32.85 40.40
CA ALA A 729 -50.80 -33.04 40.52
C ALA A 729 -51.31 -32.45 41.85
N ALA A 730 -52.20 -31.46 41.75
CA ALA A 730 -53.19 -31.11 42.76
C ALA A 730 -54.40 -30.44 42.09
#